data_AF-A0A414B5I3-F1
#
_entry.id   AF-A0A414B5I3-F1
#
_cell.length_a   1.000
_cell.length_b   1.000
_cell.length_c   1.000
_cell.angle_alpha   90.00
_cell.angle_beta   90.00
_cell.angle_gamma   90.00
#
_symmetry.space_group_name_H-M   'P 1'
#
loop_
_entity.id
_entity.type
_entity.pdbx_description
1 polymer ?
#
loop_
_entity_poly.entity_id
_entity_poly.type
_entity_poly.pdbx_seq_one_letter_code
_entity_poly.pdbx_strand_id
1 'polypeptide(L)'
;MNKKVRKLLASVVLGVCLLTLSFIPSFAANSANPASVGNVEAMKENVVYDFQSLSFTDAPDYVKGIKSVSVNKTKWEEASSRLSLMRREAYYRNTDENKLYFDGSSDGMLKSGNILTIESEGYETLYLRVIKATADTFTVKKTDSDAETPSGPSDGINTLHVRIRGSFESALEGQKKYDAISGASTSVTTNKNSDVIVEAVVLPDGQEPKNSDWKPLSEVITVNKNRTKINIDTETCGMEGVYSVHDSSLSLSGEPLKAGSYPISVTVTDESGRTATSNELNFKVYTRTEVLAKQLKLENCKQTADGKYMYDMEPWAIASFGGENETVTVPKDIKAWYGSHTSGTYGELGYAVDGSPVQTLIVPDGCNLTLVNMKVFSSVNIVVENGGKLVLRDSSIHGNIEVKNGGKFSSNYDDYGSQFLTGSSINGQLILNDGAILENSSIYSNTNFISNGHIIRQNTNPVIVVKGKVTVDGQVFVKGDEAATGQDETTGKSLSGQPAIRIENGSLDIKKDSVVAAFGGGYIATTSVGGSGIILDNGSISGEGTLIAFGGNGTYDDGADAISGNGTVSVKNVYAQGGCSSIPKTGSTAGKAIADGVTLAKTSNRTLLNGKEIKDNYGTISELYWSSITKVPDVSKYVIEVNGSDEEDNTKPGSSEDKPDTKPGTSEKKPETKPASGSTVKKTIKTKSLKVKKTKVTLKKGKKYKIQAKKIPASSTAKIMYRSSNKRIAKVTKKGVIKALKKGKCKITVKTSDGKKKVIIVKVK
;
A
#
# COMPACT_ATOMS: atom_id res chain seq x y z
N MET A 1 53.92 -2.92 47.52
CA MET A 1 55.22 -2.96 48.24
C MET A 1 55.45 -1.63 48.93
N ASN A 2 55.75 -1.68 50.24
CA ASN A 2 56.25 -0.60 51.13
C ASN A 2 55.36 0.65 51.34
N LYS A 3 55.13 1.16 52.55
CA LYS A 3 55.66 0.84 53.88
C LYS A 3 54.71 1.40 54.94
N LYS A 4 54.42 0.55 55.93
CA LYS A 4 53.78 0.83 57.21
C LYS A 4 54.63 1.72 58.13
N VAL A 5 53.94 2.55 58.94
CA VAL A 5 54.11 2.75 60.40
C VAL A 5 55.33 3.53 60.94
N ARG A 6 55.05 4.58 61.74
CA ARG A 6 55.65 4.95 63.05
C ARG A 6 55.02 6.26 63.55
N LYS A 7 54.32 6.29 64.69
CA LYS A 7 54.80 6.59 66.07
C LYS A 7 53.55 6.57 66.99
N LEU A 8 53.49 6.27 68.29
CA LEU A 8 54.32 5.70 69.39
C LEU A 8 53.31 5.59 70.59
N LEU A 9 53.06 4.43 71.24
CA LEU A 9 53.46 4.02 72.62
C LEU A 9 53.11 5.02 73.77
N ALA A 10 52.61 4.68 74.99
CA ALA A 10 52.42 3.46 75.81
C ALA A 10 51.49 3.80 77.04
N SER A 11 50.57 2.92 77.53
CA SER A 11 50.61 1.97 78.69
C SER A 11 51.04 2.53 80.08
N VAL A 12 50.63 2.09 81.30
CA VAL A 12 49.57 1.30 81.98
C VAL A 12 49.91 1.39 83.51
N VAL A 13 49.01 0.95 84.42
CA VAL A 13 49.16 0.61 85.89
C VAL A 13 48.60 1.68 86.87
N LEU A 14 47.94 1.45 88.03
CA LEU A 14 47.01 0.48 88.70
C LEU A 14 47.20 0.66 90.24
N GLY A 15 46.13 0.84 91.03
CA GLY A 15 46.06 0.60 92.50
C GLY A 15 46.29 1.80 93.44
N VAL A 16 45.64 2.04 94.59
CA VAL A 16 44.75 1.29 95.53
C VAL A 16 44.16 2.32 96.56
N CYS A 17 42.88 2.14 96.98
CA CYS A 17 42.16 2.43 98.27
C CYS A 17 42.49 3.68 99.14
N LEU A 18 41.63 4.30 99.98
CA LEU A 18 40.22 4.29 100.41
C LEU A 18 40.09 5.56 101.30
N LEU A 19 38.98 6.34 101.26
CA LEU A 19 38.30 6.87 102.46
C LEU A 19 36.97 7.58 102.10
N THR A 20 35.90 7.01 102.66
CA THR A 20 34.50 7.44 102.90
C THR A 20 34.33 8.91 103.34
N LEU A 21 33.21 9.66 103.27
CA LEU A 21 31.75 9.51 103.05
C LEU A 21 31.28 10.97 102.71
N SER A 22 30.33 11.32 101.83
CA SER A 22 28.88 11.36 102.10
C SER A 22 28.07 11.92 100.89
N PHE A 23 27.05 11.16 100.48
CA PHE A 23 25.78 11.43 99.76
C PHE A 23 25.48 12.76 99.02
N ILE A 24 25.00 12.62 97.77
CA ILE A 24 23.72 13.14 97.17
C ILE A 24 23.47 12.33 95.84
N PRO A 25 22.21 12.07 95.41
CA PRO A 25 21.84 10.93 94.57
C PRO A 25 22.12 11.07 93.06
N SER A 26 22.35 9.91 92.44
CA SER A 26 22.48 9.68 90.99
C SER A 26 21.12 9.74 90.29
N PHE A 27 21.03 10.51 89.20
CA PHE A 27 20.12 10.23 88.09
C PHE A 27 20.96 9.79 86.90
N ALA A 28 20.90 8.50 86.57
CA ALA A 28 21.44 7.95 85.33
C ALA A 28 20.44 8.20 84.19
N ALA A 29 20.84 8.95 83.17
CA ALA A 29 20.14 9.01 81.90
C ALA A 29 20.56 7.81 81.04
N ASN A 30 19.61 6.93 80.73
CA ASN A 30 19.77 5.83 79.78
C ASN A 30 19.85 6.41 78.35
N SER A 31 20.99 6.27 77.68
CA SER A 31 21.07 6.45 76.22
C SER A 31 20.62 5.15 75.55
N ALA A 32 19.32 5.03 75.29
CA ALA A 32 18.80 3.97 74.43
C ALA A 32 19.08 4.32 72.97
N ASN A 33 19.56 3.35 72.17
CA ASN A 33 19.63 3.51 70.71
C ASN A 33 18.21 3.81 70.17
N PRO A 34 18.08 4.69 69.17
CA PRO A 34 16.78 4.97 68.55
C PRO A 34 16.17 3.70 67.96
N ALA A 35 14.85 3.55 68.07
CA ALA A 35 14.13 2.40 67.53
C ALA A 35 13.92 2.55 66.01
N SER A 36 13.89 1.43 65.28
CA SER A 36 13.59 1.43 63.83
C SER A 36 12.14 1.03 63.58
N VAL A 37 11.45 1.72 62.66
CA VAL A 37 10.14 1.28 62.15
C VAL A 37 10.34 0.21 61.08
N GLY A 38 9.74 -0.97 61.25
CA GLY A 38 9.80 -2.07 60.30
C GLY A 38 8.62 -2.08 59.33
N ASN A 39 7.39 -1.96 59.84
CA ASN A 39 6.16 -2.15 59.07
C ASN A 39 5.37 -0.85 58.90
N VAL A 40 5.25 -0.42 57.64
CA VAL A 40 4.43 0.73 57.25
C VAL A 40 3.35 0.29 56.28
N GLU A 41 2.09 0.50 56.64
CA GLU A 41 0.95 0.25 55.79
C GLU A 41 0.49 1.55 55.14
N ALA A 42 0.48 1.59 53.81
CA ALA A 42 -0.06 2.70 53.03
C ALA A 42 -1.43 2.33 52.48
N MET A 43 -2.39 3.24 52.61
CA MET A 43 -3.75 3.02 52.11
C MET A 43 -4.36 4.29 51.52
N LYS A 44 -5.29 4.05 50.61
CA LYS A 44 -6.20 5.06 50.10
C LYS A 44 -7.47 5.04 50.96
N GLU A 45 -7.83 6.19 51.54
CA GLU A 45 -9.04 6.31 52.37
C GLU A 45 -10.08 7.17 51.65
N ASN A 46 -11.14 6.52 51.17
CA ASN A 46 -12.27 7.17 50.50
C ASN A 46 -13.44 7.22 51.46
N VAL A 47 -13.56 8.34 52.20
CA VAL A 47 -14.70 8.58 53.10
C VAL A 47 -15.59 9.65 52.45
N VAL A 48 -15.93 10.74 53.15
CA VAL A 48 -16.60 11.91 52.54
C VAL A 48 -15.62 12.69 51.64
N TYR A 49 -14.32 12.57 51.91
CA TYR A 49 -13.21 13.13 51.15
C TYR A 49 -12.10 12.09 51.01
N ASP A 50 -11.27 12.25 49.97
CA ASP A 50 -10.21 11.32 49.63
C ASP A 50 -8.90 11.70 50.32
N PHE A 51 -8.30 10.74 51.03
CA PHE A 51 -7.02 10.90 51.70
C PHE A 51 -6.05 9.77 51.34
N GLN A 52 -4.76 10.03 51.52
CA GLN A 52 -3.72 9.02 51.59
C GLN A 52 -3.27 8.91 53.04
N SER A 53 -3.11 7.69 53.56
CA SER A 53 -2.66 7.50 54.93
C SER A 53 -1.54 6.47 55.06
N LEU A 54 -0.70 6.68 56.07
CA LEU A 54 0.35 5.77 56.50
C LEU A 54 0.07 5.34 57.95
N SER A 55 0.14 4.04 58.21
CA SER A 55 0.00 3.45 59.55
C SER A 55 1.28 2.69 59.93
N PHE A 56 1.66 2.76 61.21
CA PHE A 56 2.92 2.24 61.72
C PHE A 56 2.65 1.16 62.77
N THR A 57 2.38 -0.06 62.31
CA THR A 57 1.77 -1.12 63.14
C THR A 57 2.72 -1.68 64.20
N ASP A 58 4.03 -1.63 63.98
CA ASP A 58 5.07 -2.07 64.90
C ASP A 58 5.68 -0.92 65.74
N ALA A 59 5.16 0.30 65.58
CA ALA A 59 5.63 1.49 66.28
C ALA A 59 4.44 2.35 66.77
N PRO A 60 3.79 1.97 67.89
CA PRO A 60 2.49 2.50 68.32
C PRO A 60 2.48 3.99 68.72
N ASP A 61 3.64 4.55 69.10
CA ASP A 61 3.80 5.97 69.45
C ASP A 61 4.48 6.79 68.34
N TYR A 62 4.69 6.21 67.16
CA TYR A 62 5.52 6.82 66.12
C TYR A 62 4.99 8.17 65.65
N VAL A 63 3.68 8.28 65.38
CA VAL A 63 3.08 9.53 64.88
C VAL A 63 3.10 10.63 65.92
N LYS A 64 2.95 10.28 67.21
CA LYS A 64 3.01 11.22 68.33
C LYS A 64 4.39 11.88 68.44
N GLY A 65 5.45 11.14 68.13
CA GLY A 65 6.84 11.64 68.15
C GLY A 65 7.28 12.42 66.90
N ILE A 66 6.49 12.47 65.83
CA ILE A 66 6.92 13.10 64.55
C ILE A 66 7.30 14.57 64.78
N LYS A 67 8.53 14.92 64.41
CA LYS A 67 9.09 16.29 64.45
C LYS A 67 8.99 16.99 63.11
N SER A 68 9.15 16.25 62.02
CA SER A 68 9.12 16.79 60.67
C SER A 68 8.69 15.72 59.66
N VAL A 69 8.00 16.17 58.61
CA VAL A 69 7.74 15.41 57.40
C VAL A 69 8.18 16.26 56.23
N SER A 70 9.02 15.70 55.38
CA SER A 70 9.47 16.36 54.15
C SER A 70 9.18 15.47 52.96
N VAL A 71 8.78 16.06 51.84
CA VAL A 71 8.56 15.37 50.56
C VAL A 71 9.55 15.92 49.56
N ASN A 72 10.37 15.03 48.98
CA ASN A 72 11.47 15.40 48.08
C ASN A 72 12.36 16.51 48.67
N LYS A 73 12.71 16.38 49.95
CA LYS A 73 13.51 17.35 50.74
C LYS A 73 12.83 18.70 51.02
N THR A 74 11.61 18.93 50.53
CA THR A 74 10.80 20.08 50.90
C THR A 74 10.00 19.76 52.16
N LYS A 75 10.23 20.50 53.24
CA LYS A 75 9.48 20.34 54.48
C LYS A 75 8.01 20.71 54.25
N TRP A 76 7.10 19.80 54.58
CA TRP A 76 5.66 20.05 54.51
C TRP A 76 5.15 20.62 55.84
N GLU A 77 4.07 21.39 55.78
CA GLU A 77 3.45 21.96 56.98
C GLU A 77 2.51 20.96 57.65
N GLU A 78 2.41 21.04 58.97
CA GLU A 78 1.39 20.29 59.71
C GLU A 78 0.04 21.02 59.64
N ALA A 79 -0.99 20.32 59.18
CA ALA A 79 -2.36 20.80 59.16
C ALA A 79 -3.05 20.58 60.52
N SER A 80 -4.02 21.44 60.85
CA SER A 80 -4.78 21.34 62.11
C SER A 80 -5.86 20.25 62.10
N SER A 81 -6.23 19.72 60.93
CA SER A 81 -7.22 18.65 60.77
C SER A 81 -7.08 17.93 59.43
N ARG A 82 -7.68 16.74 59.28
CA ARG A 82 -7.80 16.03 57.98
C ARG A 82 -8.39 16.92 56.89
N LEU A 83 -9.45 17.68 57.20
CA LEU A 83 -10.13 18.55 56.23
C LEU A 83 -9.22 19.69 55.73
N SER A 84 -8.27 20.13 56.56
CA SER A 84 -7.33 21.20 56.22
C SER A 84 -6.21 20.75 55.27
N LEU A 85 -6.18 19.49 54.83
CA LEU A 85 -5.22 18.95 53.86
C LEU A 85 -5.60 19.22 52.40
N MET A 86 -6.89 19.44 52.11
CA MET A 86 -7.37 19.52 50.73
C MET A 86 -6.61 20.60 49.95
N ARG A 87 -6.04 20.21 48.79
CA ARG A 87 -5.28 21.08 47.88
C ARG A 87 -3.99 21.67 48.49
N ARG A 88 -3.48 21.10 49.58
CA ARG A 88 -2.31 21.61 50.28
C ARG A 88 -1.23 20.54 50.39
N GLU A 89 0.00 20.94 50.10
CA GLU A 89 1.22 20.16 50.36
C GLU A 89 1.52 20.16 51.88
N ALA A 90 0.70 19.44 52.62
CA ALA A 90 0.70 19.39 54.08
C ALA A 90 0.44 17.95 54.57
N TYR A 91 0.70 17.71 55.85
CA TYR A 91 0.39 16.44 56.51
C TYR A 91 -0.43 16.67 57.79
N TYR A 92 -1.25 15.69 58.18
CA TYR A 92 -1.99 15.73 59.44
C TYR A 92 -1.63 14.51 60.28
N ARG A 93 -1.24 14.75 61.53
CA ARG A 93 -0.93 13.69 62.50
C ARG A 93 -2.19 13.33 63.27
N ASN A 94 -2.68 12.11 63.09
CA ASN A 94 -3.70 11.56 63.98
C ASN A 94 -3.01 10.68 65.02
N THR A 95 -2.79 11.24 66.22
CA THR A 95 -2.11 10.55 67.31
C THR A 95 -2.93 9.42 67.92
N ASP A 96 -4.25 9.52 67.88
CA ASP A 96 -5.15 8.52 68.48
C ASP A 96 -5.18 7.24 67.66
N GLU A 97 -5.07 7.36 66.33
CA GLU A 97 -5.05 6.24 65.39
C GLU A 97 -3.62 5.80 65.02
N ASN A 98 -2.59 6.51 65.49
CA ASN A 98 -1.20 6.37 65.04
C ASN A 98 -1.06 6.40 63.50
N LYS A 99 -1.75 7.37 62.87
CA LYS A 99 -1.79 7.55 61.41
C LYS A 99 -1.30 8.91 60.95
N LEU A 100 -0.61 8.91 59.81
CA LEU A 100 -0.20 10.13 59.11
C LEU A 100 -1.03 10.29 57.83
N TYR A 101 -1.70 11.43 57.68
CA TYR A 101 -2.60 11.71 56.57
C TYR A 101 -2.06 12.77 55.61
N PHE A 102 -2.36 12.59 54.33
CA PHE A 102 -2.08 13.53 53.24
C PHE A 102 -3.33 13.71 52.38
N ASP A 103 -3.36 14.79 51.60
CA ASP A 103 -4.38 14.97 50.56
C ASP A 103 -4.41 13.76 49.61
N GLY A 104 -5.60 13.37 49.17
CA GLY A 104 -5.81 12.23 48.30
C GLY A 104 -6.36 12.55 46.93
N SER A 105 -6.75 13.79 46.62
CA SER A 105 -7.50 14.04 45.37
C SER A 105 -7.10 15.28 44.60
N SER A 106 -6.19 16.10 45.13
CA SER A 106 -5.86 17.37 44.50
C SER A 106 -4.37 17.70 44.51
N ASP A 107 -4.02 18.97 44.29
CA ASP A 107 -2.64 19.41 44.04
C ASP A 107 -1.66 19.07 45.17
N GLY A 108 -2.18 18.87 46.40
CA GLY A 108 -1.41 18.48 47.58
C GLY A 108 -1.19 16.98 47.75
N MET A 109 -1.73 16.15 46.85
CA MET A 109 -1.62 14.69 46.94
C MET A 109 -0.17 14.22 46.68
N LEU A 110 0.31 13.25 47.46
CA LEU A 110 1.60 12.61 47.18
C LEU A 110 1.53 11.88 45.84
N LYS A 111 2.58 12.03 45.03
CA LYS A 111 2.67 11.47 43.68
C LYS A 111 3.62 10.28 43.66
N SER A 112 3.39 9.35 42.73
CA SER A 112 4.34 8.25 42.47
C SER A 112 5.75 8.82 42.26
N GLY A 113 6.76 8.18 42.87
CA GLY A 113 8.14 8.65 42.86
C GLY A 113 8.51 9.64 43.96
N ASN A 114 7.54 10.23 44.68
CA ASN A 114 7.83 11.08 45.86
C ASN A 114 8.56 10.29 46.94
N ILE A 115 9.47 10.97 47.64
CA ILE A 115 10.21 10.43 48.76
C ILE A 115 9.85 11.21 50.01
N LEU A 116 9.30 10.51 51.00
CA LEU A 116 9.00 11.06 52.31
C LEU A 116 10.21 10.82 53.23
N THR A 117 10.62 11.86 53.92
CA THR A 117 11.54 11.81 55.06
C THR A 117 10.76 12.17 56.30
N ILE A 118 10.61 11.22 57.22
CA ILE A 118 9.86 11.38 58.46
C ILE A 118 10.83 11.26 59.63
N GLU A 119 10.98 12.34 60.39
CA GLU A 119 11.78 12.38 61.61
C GLU A 119 10.84 12.27 62.81
N SER A 120 11.07 11.30 63.70
CA SER A 120 10.26 11.10 64.90
C SER A 120 11.15 10.90 66.13
N GLU A 121 10.72 11.45 67.28
CA GLU A 121 11.45 11.36 68.53
C GLU A 121 11.61 9.92 69.00
N GLY A 122 12.84 9.51 69.32
CA GLY A 122 13.14 8.16 69.77
C GLY A 122 13.24 7.12 68.64
N TYR A 123 13.10 7.53 67.38
CA TYR A 123 13.20 6.65 66.22
C TYR A 123 14.30 7.11 65.23
N GLU A 124 14.82 6.16 64.46
CA GLU A 124 15.63 6.46 63.29
C GLU A 124 14.79 7.21 62.24
N THR A 125 15.44 8.08 61.46
CA THR A 125 14.80 8.77 60.34
C THR A 125 14.25 7.74 59.35
N LEU A 126 12.95 7.84 59.04
CA LEU A 126 12.28 6.93 58.14
C LEU A 126 12.19 7.54 56.75
N TYR A 127 12.69 6.81 55.76
CA TYR A 127 12.55 7.15 54.36
C TYR A 127 11.55 6.22 53.68
N LEU A 128 10.55 6.80 53.02
CA LEU A 128 9.53 6.06 52.28
C LEU A 128 9.42 6.59 50.86
N ARG A 129 9.50 5.70 49.87
CA ARG A 129 9.21 6.02 48.48
C ARG A 129 7.77 5.68 48.17
N VAL A 130 7.04 6.62 47.57
CA VAL A 130 5.71 6.37 47.01
C VAL A 130 5.86 5.58 45.73
N ILE A 131 5.45 4.31 45.75
CA ILE A 131 5.53 3.40 44.60
C ILE A 131 4.40 3.65 43.62
N LYS A 132 3.19 3.86 44.13
CA LYS A 132 2.01 4.14 43.33
C LYS A 132 1.09 5.06 44.10
N ALA A 133 0.72 6.18 43.50
CA ALA A 133 -0.31 7.07 43.98
C ALA A 133 -1.23 7.43 42.81
N THR A 134 -2.45 6.91 42.88
CA THR A 134 -3.52 7.12 41.90
C THR A 134 -4.81 7.43 42.65
N ALA A 135 -5.90 7.69 41.92
CA ALA A 135 -7.23 7.89 42.54
C ALA A 135 -7.63 6.72 43.46
N ASP A 136 -7.27 5.47 43.10
CA ASP A 136 -7.76 4.27 43.79
C ASP A 136 -6.69 3.51 44.57
N THR A 137 -5.41 3.91 44.48
CA THR A 137 -4.31 3.13 45.07
C THR A 137 -3.22 4.04 45.58
N PHE A 138 -2.76 3.75 46.80
CA PHE A 138 -1.61 4.39 47.43
C PHE A 138 -0.72 3.33 48.10
N THR A 139 0.54 3.21 47.67
CA THR A 139 1.50 2.24 48.20
C THR A 139 2.87 2.87 48.37
N VAL A 140 3.59 2.50 49.43
CA VAL A 140 4.95 2.98 49.71
C VAL A 140 5.91 1.81 49.96
N LYS A 141 7.22 2.09 49.86
CA LYS A 141 8.29 1.16 50.24
C LYS A 141 9.34 1.90 51.06
N LYS A 142 9.85 1.25 52.12
CA LYS A 142 10.98 1.76 52.90
C LYS A 142 12.26 1.82 52.05
N THR A 143 13.04 2.88 52.22
CA THR A 143 14.34 3.09 51.57
C THR A 143 15.42 3.43 52.61
N ASP A 144 16.69 3.30 52.22
CA ASP A 144 17.83 3.54 53.13
C ASP A 144 18.23 5.02 53.24
N SER A 145 17.74 5.88 52.33
CA SER A 145 18.02 7.32 52.31
C SER A 145 16.97 8.11 51.54
N ASP A 146 17.12 9.45 51.52
CA ASP A 146 16.37 10.42 50.72
C ASP A 146 16.96 10.65 49.32
N ALA A 147 17.82 9.75 48.83
CA ALA A 147 18.41 9.81 47.50
C ALA A 147 17.30 9.88 46.42
N GLU A 148 17.49 10.70 45.38
CA GLU A 148 16.50 11.06 44.37
C GLU A 148 15.83 9.87 43.64
N THR A 149 14.87 10.17 42.76
CA THR A 149 14.19 9.21 41.85
C THR A 149 15.11 8.07 41.36
N PRO A 150 14.61 6.83 41.19
CA PRO A 150 15.45 5.68 40.85
C PRO A 150 16.34 6.01 39.64
N SER A 151 17.65 5.89 39.78
CA SER A 151 18.57 5.99 38.65
C SER A 151 18.77 4.59 38.09
N GLY A 152 17.91 4.18 37.16
CA GLY A 152 17.96 2.84 36.57
C GLY A 152 16.58 2.22 36.36
N PRO A 153 16.53 1.01 35.78
CA PRO A 153 15.28 0.41 35.32
C PRO A 153 14.41 -0.14 36.45
N SER A 154 14.98 -0.40 37.64
CA SER A 154 14.28 -1.00 38.78
C SER A 154 13.94 0.02 39.87
N ASP A 155 12.76 -0.14 40.48
CA ASP A 155 12.34 0.53 41.72
C ASP A 155 12.57 -0.34 42.99
N GLY A 156 13.24 -1.49 42.81
CA GLY A 156 13.47 -2.51 43.84
C GLY A 156 12.29 -3.46 44.08
N ILE A 157 11.22 -3.38 43.29
CA ILE A 157 10.13 -4.36 43.24
C ILE A 157 9.98 -4.84 41.79
N ASN A 158 9.91 -3.90 40.85
CA ASN A 158 9.73 -4.16 39.44
C ASN A 158 10.78 -3.43 38.60
N THR A 159 11.20 -4.09 37.53
CA THR A 159 12.10 -3.58 36.51
C THR A 159 11.30 -3.19 35.26
N LEU A 160 11.53 -1.98 34.78
CA LEU A 160 11.06 -1.49 33.48
C LEU A 160 12.04 -1.95 32.39
N HIS A 161 11.53 -2.66 31.39
CA HIS A 161 12.25 -2.98 30.17
C HIS A 161 11.64 -2.24 29.00
N VAL A 162 12.49 -1.76 28.09
CA VAL A 162 12.08 -1.00 26.89
C VAL A 162 12.78 -1.61 25.69
N ARG A 163 12.07 -1.67 24.56
CA ARG A 163 12.66 -2.03 23.26
C ARG A 163 12.01 -1.21 22.14
N ILE A 164 12.67 -1.17 21.00
CA ILE A 164 12.12 -0.64 19.76
C ILE A 164 12.11 -1.72 18.68
N ARG A 165 11.04 -1.76 17.89
CA ARG A 165 10.82 -2.74 16.82
C ARG A 165 10.30 -2.05 15.57
N GLY A 166 10.87 -2.40 14.41
CA GLY A 166 10.53 -1.81 13.11
C GLY A 166 11.80 -1.40 12.37
N SER A 167 11.67 -0.41 11.51
CA SER A 167 12.72 0.15 10.66
C SER A 167 12.47 1.62 10.35
N PHE A 168 13.54 2.37 10.14
CA PHE A 168 13.47 3.72 9.59
C PHE A 168 13.64 3.65 8.08
N GLU A 169 12.89 4.46 7.34
CA GLU A 169 13.17 4.67 5.92
C GLU A 169 14.57 5.26 5.77
N SER A 170 15.36 4.77 4.82
CA SER A 170 16.66 5.37 4.53
C SER A 170 16.48 6.77 3.94
N ALA A 171 17.42 7.67 4.22
CA ALA A 171 17.42 9.01 3.63
C ALA A 171 18.60 9.22 2.68
N LEU A 172 18.51 10.30 1.91
CA LEU A 172 19.60 10.80 1.08
C LEU A 172 20.18 12.07 1.70
N GLU A 173 21.48 12.26 1.60
CA GLU A 173 22.15 13.48 2.05
C GLU A 173 21.52 14.72 1.41
N GLY A 174 21.19 15.72 2.22
CA GLY A 174 20.49 16.95 1.82
C GLY A 174 19.02 16.75 1.43
N GLN A 175 18.42 15.59 1.73
CA GLN A 175 17.01 15.34 1.42
C GLN A 175 16.09 16.30 2.17
N LYS A 176 15.48 17.22 1.43
CA LYS A 176 14.44 18.09 1.97
C LYS A 176 13.15 17.32 2.18
N LYS A 177 12.34 17.77 3.15
CA LYS A 177 10.97 17.25 3.41
C LYS A 177 10.94 15.76 3.75
N TYR A 178 12.01 15.24 4.36
CA TYR A 178 12.05 13.86 4.85
C TYR A 178 10.92 13.57 5.85
N ASP A 179 10.48 14.59 6.58
CA ASP A 179 9.42 14.51 7.58
C ASP A 179 8.07 15.06 7.13
N ALA A 180 7.92 15.33 5.83
CA ALA A 180 6.71 15.96 5.32
C ALA A 180 5.49 15.05 5.47
N ILE A 181 4.44 15.64 6.03
CA ILE A 181 3.09 15.08 6.09
C ILE A 181 2.43 15.37 4.74
N SER A 182 2.08 14.34 3.97
CA SER A 182 1.33 14.52 2.73
C SER A 182 -0.18 14.61 3.00
N GLY A 183 -0.86 15.51 2.30
CA GLY A 183 -2.30 15.74 2.44
C GLY A 183 -2.89 16.22 1.13
N ALA A 184 -3.46 15.30 0.36
CA ALA A 184 -4.31 15.63 -0.78
C ALA A 184 -5.72 15.09 -0.50
N SER A 185 -6.66 16.01 -0.26
CA SER A 185 -8.10 15.80 0.00
C SER A 185 -8.49 15.06 1.30
N THR A 186 -9.11 15.79 2.23
CA THR A 186 -9.89 15.34 3.42
C THR A 186 -9.26 14.34 4.40
N SER A 187 -8.02 13.91 4.21
CA SER A 187 -7.30 13.04 5.15
C SER A 187 -5.83 13.43 5.18
N VAL A 188 -5.39 13.91 6.35
CA VAL A 188 -3.98 14.15 6.64
C VAL A 188 -3.40 12.80 7.07
N THR A 189 -2.44 12.27 6.31
CA THR A 189 -1.71 11.08 6.74
C THR A 189 -0.48 11.51 7.52
N THR A 190 -0.30 11.00 8.74
CA THR A 190 0.91 11.21 9.54
C THR A 190 2.14 10.78 8.74
N ASN A 191 3.27 11.44 9.00
CA ASN A 191 4.56 11.07 8.43
C ASN A 191 4.86 9.59 8.76
N LYS A 192 5.14 8.78 7.73
CA LYS A 192 5.40 7.34 7.82
C LYS A 192 6.84 6.98 7.48
N ASN A 193 7.79 7.89 7.74
CA ASN A 193 9.21 7.61 7.51
C ASN A 193 9.82 6.54 8.46
N SER A 194 8.98 5.87 9.24
CA SER A 194 9.32 4.67 9.99
C SER A 194 8.05 3.82 10.22
N ASP A 195 8.25 2.53 10.50
CA ASP A 195 7.26 1.65 11.13
C ASP A 195 7.66 1.27 12.57
N VAL A 196 8.52 2.08 13.20
CA VAL A 196 9.08 1.80 14.53
C VAL A 196 8.05 2.08 15.62
N ILE A 197 7.85 1.08 16.49
CA ILE A 197 7.07 1.18 17.71
C ILE A 197 7.99 1.01 18.92
N VAL A 198 7.81 1.90 19.91
CA VAL A 198 8.43 1.78 21.23
C VAL A 198 7.56 0.87 22.09
N GLU A 199 8.13 -0.23 22.57
CA GLU A 199 7.46 -1.22 23.39
C GLU A 199 8.08 -1.23 24.79
N ALA A 200 7.27 -1.54 25.79
CA ALA A 200 7.72 -1.70 27.16
C ALA A 200 7.07 -2.90 27.84
N VAL A 201 7.65 -3.28 28.96
CA VAL A 201 7.10 -4.23 29.92
C VAL A 201 7.65 -3.92 31.30
N VAL A 202 6.82 -4.10 32.33
CA VAL A 202 7.21 -3.97 33.73
C VAL A 202 7.05 -5.35 34.38
N LEU A 203 8.14 -5.90 34.89
CA LEU A 203 8.18 -7.23 35.50
C LEU A 203 8.75 -7.16 36.92
N PRO A 204 8.43 -8.11 37.81
CA PRO A 204 9.14 -8.25 39.08
C PRO A 204 10.65 -8.34 38.86
N ASP A 205 11.42 -7.73 39.75
CA ASP A 205 12.88 -7.72 39.65
C ASP A 205 13.47 -9.14 39.50
N GLY A 206 14.47 -9.26 38.63
CA GLY A 206 15.14 -10.53 38.32
C GLY A 206 14.40 -11.42 37.30
N GLN A 207 13.25 -10.98 36.77
CA GLN A 207 12.59 -11.65 35.65
C GLN A 207 12.98 -11.03 34.31
N GLU A 208 13.20 -11.88 33.31
CA GLU A 208 13.48 -11.47 31.94
C GLU A 208 12.22 -11.50 31.06
N PRO A 209 12.04 -10.53 30.15
CA PRO A 209 10.84 -10.43 29.33
C PRO A 209 10.77 -11.44 28.19
N LYS A 210 9.61 -12.06 28.00
CA LYS A 210 9.29 -12.91 26.84
C LYS A 210 8.65 -12.09 25.74
N ASN A 211 8.71 -12.58 24.51
CA ASN A 211 8.14 -11.86 23.36
C ASN A 211 6.65 -11.50 23.49
N SER A 212 5.87 -12.30 24.24
CA SER A 212 4.45 -12.05 24.51
C SER A 212 4.18 -10.91 25.51
N ASP A 213 5.18 -10.52 26.30
CA ASP A 213 5.00 -9.62 27.44
C ASP A 213 5.05 -8.15 27.01
N TRP A 214 5.67 -7.89 25.85
CA TRP A 214 5.85 -6.57 25.27
C TRP A 214 4.54 -6.00 24.74
N LYS A 215 4.28 -4.74 25.08
CA LYS A 215 3.15 -3.96 24.59
C LYS A 215 3.62 -2.56 24.18
N PRO A 216 2.86 -1.83 23.35
CA PRO A 216 3.12 -0.42 23.08
C PRO A 216 3.33 0.36 24.38
N LEU A 217 4.37 1.18 24.44
CA LEU A 217 4.79 1.90 25.65
C LEU A 217 3.64 2.67 26.33
N SER A 218 2.78 3.31 25.53
CA SER A 218 1.61 4.06 25.99
C SER A 218 0.53 3.21 26.69
N GLU A 219 0.54 1.88 26.50
CA GLU A 219 -0.36 0.95 27.18
C GLU A 219 0.20 0.45 28.53
N VAL A 220 1.49 0.67 28.79
CA VAL A 220 2.19 0.05 29.94
C VAL A 220 2.48 1.06 31.04
N ILE A 221 2.98 2.25 30.69
CA ILE A 221 3.37 3.28 31.65
C ILE A 221 3.01 4.68 31.16
N THR A 222 2.81 5.59 32.12
CA THR A 222 2.80 7.02 31.85
C THR A 222 4.24 7.53 31.76
N VAL A 223 4.59 8.12 30.62
CA VAL A 223 5.95 8.57 30.31
C VAL A 223 6.18 9.99 30.84
N ASN A 224 7.29 10.19 31.55
CA ASN A 224 7.81 11.52 31.84
C ASN A 224 8.46 12.09 30.57
N LYS A 225 7.72 12.94 29.85
CA LYS A 225 8.12 13.53 28.57
C LYS A 225 9.40 14.38 28.66
N ASN A 226 9.66 15.02 29.79
CA ASN A 226 10.81 15.91 29.97
C ASN A 226 12.12 15.13 30.20
N ARG A 227 12.02 13.88 30.65
CA ARG A 227 13.17 13.02 30.97
C ARG A 227 13.39 11.91 29.94
N THR A 228 12.37 11.60 29.14
CA THR A 228 12.48 10.64 28.03
C THR A 228 13.21 11.28 26.86
N LYS A 229 14.22 10.58 26.34
CA LYS A 229 15.10 11.08 25.28
C LYS A 229 15.25 10.03 24.19
N ILE A 230 15.29 10.49 22.95
CA ILE A 230 15.68 9.66 21.82
C ILE A 230 17.16 9.93 21.60
N ASN A 231 17.94 8.85 21.59
CA ASN A 231 19.38 8.91 21.45
C ASN A 231 19.70 8.74 19.97
N ILE A 232 20.16 9.82 19.34
CA ILE A 232 20.63 9.87 17.96
C ILE A 232 21.71 10.96 17.88
N ASP A 233 22.72 10.77 17.05
CA ASP A 233 23.75 11.78 16.77
C ASP A 233 23.18 12.87 15.84
N THR A 234 22.35 13.76 16.39
CA THR A 234 21.70 14.85 15.64
C THR A 234 22.70 15.79 14.99
N GLU A 235 23.85 16.06 15.62
CA GLU A 235 24.85 16.99 15.09
C GLU A 235 25.45 16.46 13.77
N THR A 236 25.77 15.17 13.71
CA THR A 236 26.35 14.57 12.51
C THR A 236 25.29 14.23 11.48
N CYS A 237 24.18 13.61 11.88
CA CYS A 237 23.19 13.10 10.94
C CYS A 237 22.15 14.13 10.50
N GLY A 238 21.95 15.21 11.27
CA GLY A 238 20.95 16.26 10.99
C GLY A 238 19.50 15.88 11.33
N MET A 239 19.29 14.71 11.91
CA MET A 239 17.98 14.19 12.25
C MET A 239 17.74 14.19 13.76
N GLU A 240 16.50 14.44 14.14
CA GLU A 240 15.99 14.35 15.49
C GLU A 240 14.92 13.27 15.57
N GLY A 241 14.87 12.56 16.70
CA GLY A 241 13.80 11.63 16.99
C GLY A 241 12.50 12.32 17.40
N VAL A 242 11.38 11.81 16.92
CA VAL A 242 10.04 12.24 17.31
C VAL A 242 9.25 11.04 17.82
N TYR A 243 8.98 11.03 19.13
CA TYR A 243 8.18 10.01 19.77
C TYR A 243 6.73 10.47 20.02
N SER A 244 5.77 9.64 19.66
CA SER A 244 4.35 9.86 19.91
C SER A 244 3.89 9.12 21.17
N VAL A 245 3.45 9.86 22.19
CA VAL A 245 2.88 9.28 23.41
C VAL A 245 1.50 8.64 23.22
N HIS A 246 0.86 8.86 22.08
CA HIS A 246 -0.50 8.38 21.84
C HIS A 246 -0.52 6.95 21.32
N ASP A 247 0.32 6.65 20.35
CA ASP A 247 0.38 5.36 19.64
C ASP A 247 1.74 4.66 19.76
N SER A 248 2.64 5.22 20.56
CA SER A 248 4.01 4.71 20.77
C SER A 248 4.89 4.67 19.52
N SER A 249 4.53 5.39 18.45
CA SER A 249 5.35 5.46 17.23
C SER A 249 6.58 6.33 17.41
N LEU A 250 7.67 5.97 16.70
CA LEU A 250 8.94 6.70 16.68
C LEU A 250 9.33 7.06 15.24
N SER A 251 9.21 8.33 14.87
CA SER A 251 9.63 8.85 13.56
C SER A 251 10.89 9.71 13.67
N LEU A 252 11.41 10.18 12.54
CA LEU A 252 12.51 11.15 12.49
C LEU A 252 12.07 12.47 11.84
N SER A 253 12.62 13.59 12.30
CA SER A 253 12.43 14.93 11.73
C SER A 253 13.77 15.61 11.45
N GLY A 254 13.79 16.54 10.50
CA GLY A 254 15.00 17.28 10.14
C GLY A 254 15.48 17.01 8.71
N GLU A 255 16.73 17.37 8.47
CA GLU A 255 17.38 17.26 7.17
C GLU A 255 18.63 16.40 7.29
N PRO A 256 18.74 15.27 6.56
CA PRO A 256 19.91 14.42 6.65
C PRO A 256 21.17 15.15 6.16
N LEU A 257 22.17 15.34 7.03
CA LEU A 257 23.35 16.16 6.74
C LEU A 257 24.52 15.39 6.18
N LYS A 258 24.75 14.16 6.65
CA LYS A 258 25.93 13.37 6.28
C LYS A 258 25.57 11.91 6.11
N ALA A 259 26.07 11.29 5.03
CA ALA A 259 25.94 9.85 4.85
C ALA A 259 26.58 9.04 5.99
N GLY A 260 25.92 7.94 6.37
CA GLY A 260 26.32 7.11 7.50
C GLY A 260 25.20 6.19 7.98
N SER A 261 25.54 5.30 8.92
CA SER A 261 24.58 4.48 9.65
C SER A 261 24.57 4.97 11.10
N TYR A 262 23.42 5.45 11.55
CA TYR A 262 23.24 6.10 12.83
C TYR A 262 22.38 5.21 13.73
N PRO A 263 22.94 4.62 14.81
CA PRO A 263 22.15 3.85 15.75
C PRO A 263 21.20 4.78 16.51
N ILE A 264 19.93 4.38 16.60
CA ILE A 264 18.90 5.09 17.34
C ILE A 264 18.41 4.19 18.45
N SER A 265 18.35 4.72 19.67
CA SER A 265 17.69 4.10 20.81
C SER A 265 16.79 5.11 21.54
N VAL A 266 15.93 4.63 22.43
CA VAL A 266 15.07 5.47 23.27
C VAL A 266 15.38 5.18 24.73
N THR A 267 15.72 6.23 25.47
CA THR A 267 15.79 6.20 26.94
C THR A 267 14.49 6.71 27.51
N VAL A 268 13.65 5.81 28.02
CA VAL A 268 12.35 6.13 28.60
C VAL A 268 12.51 6.37 30.09
N THR A 269 11.82 7.40 30.58
CA THR A 269 11.61 7.63 32.00
C THR A 269 10.12 7.61 32.30
N ASP A 270 9.67 6.84 33.28
CA ASP A 270 8.28 6.87 33.73
C ASP A 270 8.03 7.91 34.85
N GLU A 271 6.77 8.14 35.22
CA GLU A 271 6.42 9.08 36.31
C GLU A 271 6.95 8.67 37.69
N SER A 272 7.21 7.39 37.92
CA SER A 272 7.86 6.90 39.15
C SER A 272 9.37 7.17 39.17
N GLY A 273 9.93 7.55 38.03
CA GLY A 273 11.31 7.95 37.83
C GLY A 273 12.24 6.85 37.36
N ARG A 274 11.76 5.62 37.13
CA ARG A 274 12.55 4.52 36.56
C ARG A 274 12.99 4.89 35.16
N THR A 275 14.21 4.50 34.79
CA THR A 275 14.81 4.80 33.49
C THR A 275 15.32 3.54 32.81
N ALA A 276 14.92 3.30 31.56
CA ALA A 276 15.36 2.16 30.77
C ALA A 276 15.67 2.57 29.32
N THR A 277 16.72 1.99 28.73
CA THR A 277 17.15 2.27 27.36
C THR A 277 16.86 1.07 26.47
N SER A 278 16.32 1.32 25.28
CA SER A 278 16.01 0.29 24.29
C SER A 278 17.25 -0.33 23.63
N ASN A 279 17.05 -1.40 22.87
CA ASN A 279 17.95 -1.79 21.80
C ASN A 279 18.10 -0.67 20.74
N GLU A 280 19.03 -0.85 19.82
CA GLU A 280 19.28 0.07 18.72
C GLU A 280 18.61 -0.40 17.41
N LEU A 281 18.16 0.56 16.60
CA LEU A 281 17.83 0.39 15.19
C LEU A 281 18.61 1.42 14.39
N ASN A 282 19.20 1.00 13.26
CA ASN A 282 20.01 1.88 12.44
C ASN A 282 19.14 2.69 11.47
N PHE A 283 19.31 4.01 11.46
CA PHE A 283 18.88 4.89 10.39
C PHE A 283 20.05 5.15 9.44
N LYS A 284 19.84 4.98 8.13
CA LYS A 284 20.89 5.12 7.13
C LYS A 284 20.68 6.34 6.25
N VAL A 285 21.74 7.10 6.06
CA VAL A 285 21.82 8.23 5.12
C VAL A 285 22.82 7.88 4.03
N TYR A 286 22.44 8.09 2.77
CA TYR A 286 23.22 7.73 1.59
C TYR A 286 23.63 8.96 0.77
N THR A 287 24.76 8.90 0.07
CA THR A 287 25.33 10.04 -0.68
C THR A 287 24.71 10.23 -2.07
N ARG A 288 23.87 9.27 -2.53
CA ARG A 288 23.40 9.11 -3.93
C ARG A 288 24.49 8.68 -4.92
N THR A 289 25.71 8.40 -4.45
CA THR A 289 26.79 7.88 -5.30
C THR A 289 26.92 6.37 -5.22
N GLU A 290 26.05 5.72 -4.43
CA GLU A 290 25.91 4.28 -4.40
C GLU A 290 25.51 3.75 -5.78
N VAL A 291 26.14 2.64 -6.18
CA VAL A 291 25.96 2.05 -7.50
C VAL A 291 25.21 0.72 -7.40
N LEU A 292 24.37 0.43 -8.39
CA LEU A 292 23.53 -0.76 -8.38
C LEU A 292 24.33 -2.06 -8.25
N ALA A 293 25.47 -2.16 -8.94
CA ALA A 293 26.34 -3.35 -8.92
C ALA A 293 26.82 -3.74 -7.51
N LYS A 294 26.93 -2.76 -6.60
CA LYS A 294 27.31 -3.01 -5.21
C LYS A 294 26.12 -3.37 -4.32
N GLN A 295 24.92 -2.85 -4.64
CA GLN A 295 23.72 -3.02 -3.82
C GLN A 295 22.89 -4.25 -4.19
N LEU A 296 22.77 -4.55 -5.48
CA LEU A 296 21.96 -5.68 -5.99
C LEU A 296 22.70 -7.02 -5.83
N LYS A 297 22.77 -7.49 -4.58
CA LYS A 297 23.42 -8.75 -4.19
C LYS A 297 22.52 -9.56 -3.29
N LEU A 298 22.67 -10.89 -3.33
CA LEU A 298 21.88 -11.81 -2.50
C LEU A 298 22.09 -11.59 -0.99
N GLU A 299 23.28 -11.14 -0.57
CA GLU A 299 23.59 -10.79 0.83
C GLU A 299 22.76 -9.62 1.36
N ASN A 300 22.29 -8.74 0.47
CA ASN A 300 21.40 -7.61 0.78
C ASN A 300 19.92 -7.96 0.58
N CYS A 301 19.60 -9.23 0.31
CA CYS A 301 18.24 -9.67 0.05
C CYS A 301 17.70 -10.53 1.19
N LYS A 302 16.38 -10.53 1.35
CA LYS A 302 15.69 -11.44 2.25
C LYS A 302 15.40 -12.76 1.54
N GLN A 303 15.98 -13.85 2.05
CA GLN A 303 15.61 -15.18 1.57
C GLN A 303 14.19 -15.53 2.02
N THR A 304 13.45 -16.18 1.14
CA THR A 304 12.08 -16.64 1.37
C THR A 304 12.01 -18.16 1.45
N ALA A 305 10.89 -18.70 1.91
CA ALA A 305 10.75 -20.13 2.24
C ALA A 305 10.99 -21.09 1.05
N ASP A 306 10.85 -20.62 -0.19
CA ASP A 306 11.14 -21.39 -1.41
C ASP A 306 12.62 -21.31 -1.84
N GLY A 307 13.49 -20.75 -1.00
CA GLY A 307 14.92 -20.58 -1.26
C GLY A 307 15.27 -19.41 -2.18
N LYS A 308 14.27 -18.70 -2.74
CA LYS A 308 14.46 -17.50 -3.56
C LYS A 308 14.53 -16.23 -2.71
N TYR A 309 14.92 -15.13 -3.34
CA TYR A 309 15.23 -13.87 -2.65
C TYR A 309 14.29 -12.74 -3.05
N MET A 310 13.97 -11.89 -2.08
CA MET A 310 13.33 -10.59 -2.27
C MET A 310 14.35 -9.50 -1.99
N TYR A 311 14.51 -8.58 -2.93
CA TYR A 311 15.37 -7.41 -2.77
C TYR A 311 14.51 -6.20 -2.43
N ASP A 312 14.66 -5.69 -1.22
CA ASP A 312 14.13 -4.40 -0.80
C ASP A 312 15.19 -3.36 -1.13
N MET A 313 14.89 -2.47 -2.08
CA MET A 313 15.87 -1.57 -2.65
C MET A 313 16.42 -0.60 -1.60
N GLU A 314 17.73 -0.64 -1.40
CA GLU A 314 18.43 0.26 -0.48
C GLU A 314 19.77 0.72 -1.08
N PRO A 315 20.04 2.03 -1.21
CA PRO A 315 19.12 3.15 -1.00
C PRO A 315 17.92 3.12 -1.94
N TRP A 316 16.83 3.78 -1.54
CA TRP A 316 15.60 3.86 -2.35
C TRP A 316 15.80 4.58 -3.70
N ALA A 317 16.89 5.32 -3.89
CA ALA A 317 17.27 5.93 -5.17
C ALA A 317 18.71 5.56 -5.55
N ILE A 318 18.89 4.95 -6.73
CA ILE A 318 20.19 4.59 -7.29
C ILE A 318 20.26 5.14 -8.71
N ALA A 319 21.11 6.15 -8.92
CA ALA A 319 21.25 6.81 -10.23
C ALA A 319 22.17 6.06 -11.19
N SER A 320 23.28 5.50 -10.70
CA SER A 320 24.31 4.84 -11.53
C SER A 320 24.33 3.33 -11.28
N PHE A 321 24.59 2.56 -12.33
CA PHE A 321 24.65 1.11 -12.24
C PHE A 321 26.04 0.65 -11.78
N GLY A 322 27.10 1.30 -12.26
CA GLY A 322 28.48 1.05 -11.84
C GLY A 322 28.99 -0.36 -12.12
N GLY A 323 28.33 -1.09 -13.02
CA GLY A 323 28.86 -2.30 -13.64
C GLY A 323 29.66 -1.96 -14.90
N GLU A 324 30.21 -2.98 -15.56
CA GLU A 324 30.94 -2.79 -16.82
C GLU A 324 30.03 -2.11 -17.86
N ASN A 325 30.45 -0.97 -18.40
CA ASN A 325 29.65 -0.15 -19.31
C ASN A 325 28.23 0.16 -18.77
N GLU A 326 28.10 0.46 -17.47
CA GLU A 326 26.81 0.69 -16.80
C GLU A 326 25.80 -0.47 -16.97
N THR A 327 26.32 -1.69 -17.09
CA THR A 327 25.53 -2.92 -17.23
C THR A 327 25.55 -3.72 -15.94
N VAL A 328 24.37 -4.08 -15.43
CA VAL A 328 24.21 -4.92 -14.24
C VAL A 328 23.26 -6.06 -14.55
N THR A 329 23.65 -7.28 -14.17
CA THR A 329 22.80 -8.47 -14.28
C THR A 329 22.16 -8.78 -12.95
N VAL A 330 20.85 -8.97 -12.95
CA VAL A 330 20.09 -9.35 -11.75
C VAL A 330 20.50 -10.76 -11.32
N PRO A 331 20.89 -10.99 -10.05
CA PRO A 331 21.11 -12.34 -9.54
C PRO A 331 19.88 -13.22 -9.78
N LYS A 332 20.07 -14.36 -10.47
CA LYS A 332 18.99 -15.24 -10.97
C LYS A 332 17.99 -15.74 -9.90
N ASP A 333 18.41 -15.74 -8.64
CA ASP A 333 17.60 -16.22 -7.52
C ASP A 333 16.74 -15.14 -6.87
N ILE A 334 16.87 -13.88 -7.32
CA ILE A 334 15.95 -12.79 -6.95
C ILE A 334 14.66 -12.95 -7.76
N LYS A 335 13.54 -13.12 -7.06
CA LYS A 335 12.20 -13.24 -7.66
C LYS A 335 11.37 -11.97 -7.58
N ALA A 336 11.69 -11.08 -6.66
CA ALA A 336 11.00 -9.81 -6.50
C ALA A 336 11.97 -8.72 -6.06
N TRP A 337 11.79 -7.54 -6.62
CA TRP A 337 12.51 -6.33 -6.27
C TRP A 337 11.49 -5.25 -5.96
N TYR A 338 11.46 -4.83 -4.71
CA TYR A 338 10.59 -3.80 -4.17
C TYR A 338 11.33 -2.47 -4.09
N GLY A 339 10.82 -1.44 -4.76
CA GLY A 339 11.22 -0.06 -4.49
C GLY A 339 10.54 0.49 -3.23
N SER A 340 9.36 -0.03 -2.91
CA SER A 340 8.62 0.23 -1.68
C SER A 340 7.58 -0.86 -1.44
N HIS A 341 7.07 -0.96 -0.21
CA HIS A 341 5.90 -1.77 0.15
C HIS A 341 4.59 -0.97 0.17
N THR A 342 4.64 0.32 -0.16
CA THR A 342 3.47 1.23 -0.18
C THR A 342 3.17 1.68 -1.60
N SER A 343 1.98 1.34 -2.11
CA SER A 343 1.51 1.77 -3.45
C SER A 343 1.55 3.30 -3.58
N GLY A 344 2.06 3.80 -4.70
CA GLY A 344 2.26 5.23 -4.94
C GLY A 344 3.59 5.80 -4.40
N THR A 345 4.33 5.05 -3.59
CA THR A 345 5.72 5.35 -3.21
C THR A 345 6.66 4.48 -4.04
N TYR A 346 7.69 5.05 -4.64
CA TYR A 346 8.53 4.34 -5.61
C TYR A 346 10.01 4.41 -5.26
N GLY A 347 10.70 3.28 -5.46
CA GLY A 347 12.16 3.28 -5.59
C GLY A 347 12.56 3.85 -6.95
N GLU A 348 13.65 4.61 -7.00
CA GLU A 348 14.12 5.32 -8.19
C GLU A 348 15.38 4.66 -8.76
N LEU A 349 15.30 4.21 -10.02
CA LEU A 349 16.40 3.54 -10.71
C LEU A 349 16.81 4.29 -11.98
N GLY A 350 18.06 4.72 -12.05
CA GLY A 350 18.61 5.51 -13.15
C GLY A 350 18.34 7.01 -13.02
N TYR A 351 18.58 7.74 -14.11
CA TYR A 351 18.28 9.17 -14.27
C TYR A 351 17.66 9.48 -15.63
N ALA A 352 17.06 10.67 -15.77
CA ALA A 352 16.43 11.08 -17.03
C ALA A 352 17.48 11.44 -18.09
N VAL A 353 17.28 10.99 -19.33
CA VAL A 353 18.08 11.36 -20.51
C VAL A 353 17.18 11.70 -21.69
N ASP A 354 17.71 12.52 -22.60
CA ASP A 354 16.97 13.06 -23.74
C ASP A 354 17.00 12.11 -24.95
N GLY A 355 17.98 11.21 -24.98
CA GLY A 355 18.24 10.27 -26.06
C GLY A 355 18.03 8.81 -25.69
N SER A 356 18.82 7.93 -26.32
CA SER A 356 18.77 6.50 -26.04
C SER A 356 19.22 6.18 -24.61
N PRO A 357 18.70 5.08 -24.02
CA PRO A 357 19.22 4.58 -22.75
C PRO A 357 20.74 4.39 -22.76
N VAL A 358 21.37 4.61 -21.62
CA VAL A 358 22.83 4.53 -21.42
C VAL A 358 23.23 3.55 -20.31
N GLN A 359 22.26 2.96 -19.61
CA GLN A 359 22.44 1.96 -18.56
C GLN A 359 21.63 0.70 -18.91
N THR A 360 22.16 -0.49 -18.62
CA THR A 360 21.51 -1.75 -18.98
C THR A 360 21.28 -2.64 -17.78
N LEU A 361 20.02 -3.03 -17.54
CA LEU A 361 19.65 -4.02 -16.52
C LEU A 361 19.31 -5.34 -17.20
N ILE A 362 20.09 -6.39 -16.95
CA ILE A 362 19.87 -7.71 -17.55
C ILE A 362 19.04 -8.57 -16.59
N VAL A 363 17.91 -9.10 -17.07
CA VAL A 363 17.17 -10.19 -16.46
C VAL A 363 17.61 -11.49 -17.14
N PRO A 364 18.50 -12.28 -16.50
CA PRO A 364 19.16 -13.41 -17.15
C PRO A 364 18.26 -14.66 -17.19
N ASP A 365 18.77 -15.71 -17.84
CA ASP A 365 18.17 -17.04 -17.81
C ASP A 365 17.93 -17.55 -16.38
N GLY A 366 16.77 -18.20 -16.19
CA GLY A 366 16.33 -18.73 -14.90
C GLY A 366 15.85 -17.67 -13.89
N CYS A 367 15.90 -16.38 -14.25
CA CYS A 367 15.42 -15.28 -13.40
C CYS A 367 13.96 -14.94 -13.74
N ASN A 368 13.05 -15.14 -12.78
CA ASN A 368 11.66 -14.66 -12.88
C ASN A 368 11.48 -13.47 -11.94
N LEU A 369 11.79 -12.28 -12.44
CA LEU A 369 11.85 -11.05 -11.68
C LEU A 369 10.52 -10.31 -11.74
N THR A 370 9.96 -10.01 -10.57
CA THR A 370 8.88 -9.03 -10.42
C THR A 370 9.42 -7.70 -9.90
N LEU A 371 9.30 -6.62 -10.68
CA LEU A 371 9.53 -5.26 -10.20
C LEU A 371 8.24 -4.71 -9.59
N VAL A 372 8.33 -4.23 -8.35
CA VAL A 372 7.19 -3.72 -7.57
C VAL A 372 7.51 -2.32 -7.08
N ASN A 373 6.61 -1.36 -7.31
CA ASN A 373 6.75 0.01 -6.80
C ASN A 373 8.07 0.65 -7.23
N MET A 374 8.37 0.55 -8.52
CA MET A 374 9.58 1.10 -9.12
C MET A 374 9.27 2.25 -10.07
N LYS A 375 10.10 3.29 -10.04
CA LYS A 375 10.23 4.29 -11.09
C LYS A 375 11.57 4.11 -11.77
N VAL A 376 11.54 3.58 -12.98
CA VAL A 376 12.74 3.32 -13.78
C VAL A 376 12.87 4.43 -14.80
N PHE A 377 13.97 5.19 -14.76
CA PHE A 377 14.17 6.37 -15.60
C PHE A 377 14.58 6.01 -17.05
N SER A 378 14.55 7.03 -17.93
CA SER A 378 14.83 6.88 -19.37
C SER A 378 16.26 6.46 -19.71
N SER A 379 17.23 6.65 -18.81
CA SER A 379 18.58 6.13 -19.02
C SER A 379 18.66 4.61 -19.00
N VAL A 380 17.64 3.90 -18.51
CA VAL A 380 17.70 2.45 -18.29
C VAL A 380 17.07 1.70 -19.46
N ASN A 381 17.80 0.69 -19.96
CA ASN A 381 17.30 -0.36 -20.83
C ASN A 381 17.23 -1.67 -20.04
N ILE A 382 16.03 -2.22 -19.83
CA ILE A 382 15.87 -3.53 -19.20
C ILE A 382 15.87 -4.60 -20.29
N VAL A 383 16.86 -5.48 -20.29
CA VAL A 383 17.01 -6.55 -21.28
C VAL A 383 16.62 -7.88 -20.64
N VAL A 384 15.56 -8.51 -21.16
CA VAL A 384 15.09 -9.83 -20.75
C VAL A 384 15.61 -10.87 -21.73
N GLU A 385 16.51 -11.72 -21.26
CA GLU A 385 17.19 -12.73 -22.09
C GLU A 385 16.43 -14.07 -22.11
N ASN A 386 16.96 -15.03 -22.87
CA ASN A 386 16.38 -16.37 -22.99
C ASN A 386 16.15 -16.99 -21.61
N GLY A 387 14.93 -17.48 -21.35
CA GLY A 387 14.56 -18.10 -20.08
C GLY A 387 14.40 -17.14 -18.91
N GLY A 388 14.70 -15.85 -19.09
CA GLY A 388 14.34 -14.79 -18.16
C GLY A 388 12.86 -14.40 -18.30
N LYS A 389 12.25 -13.95 -17.19
CA LYS A 389 10.91 -13.36 -17.16
C LYS A 389 10.92 -12.07 -16.36
N LEU A 390 10.35 -11.02 -16.94
CA LEU A 390 10.09 -9.76 -16.26
C LEU A 390 8.57 -9.57 -16.05
N VAL A 391 8.19 -9.28 -14.81
CA VAL A 391 6.84 -8.91 -14.42
C VAL A 391 6.83 -7.51 -13.81
N LEU A 392 5.95 -6.63 -14.28
CA LEU A 392 5.76 -5.30 -13.67
C LEU A 392 4.50 -5.26 -12.81
N ARG A 393 4.64 -4.70 -11.60
CA ARG A 393 3.53 -4.39 -10.69
C ARG A 393 3.69 -2.98 -10.11
N ASP A 394 2.63 -2.19 -10.20
CA ASP A 394 2.57 -0.82 -9.70
C ASP A 394 3.88 -0.03 -9.91
N SER A 395 4.34 0.08 -11.15
CA SER A 395 5.66 0.62 -11.50
C SER A 395 5.61 1.49 -12.76
N SER A 396 6.33 2.62 -12.75
CA SER A 396 6.42 3.56 -13.87
C SER A 396 7.74 3.41 -14.61
N ILE A 397 7.70 2.90 -15.84
CA ILE A 397 8.90 2.66 -16.65
C ILE A 397 9.05 3.74 -17.72
N HIS A 398 10.01 4.64 -17.54
CA HIS A 398 10.32 5.73 -18.47
C HIS A 398 11.36 5.36 -19.52
N GLY A 399 12.18 4.34 -19.24
CA GLY A 399 13.17 3.76 -20.15
C GLY A 399 12.62 2.64 -21.02
N ASN A 400 13.52 1.89 -21.63
CA ASN A 400 13.18 0.82 -22.57
C ASN A 400 13.13 -0.54 -21.86
N ILE A 401 12.31 -1.43 -22.40
CA ILE A 401 12.33 -2.84 -22.08
C ILE A 401 12.53 -3.60 -23.38
N GLU A 402 13.61 -4.37 -23.49
CA GLU A 402 13.89 -5.25 -24.61
C GLU A 402 13.70 -6.71 -24.19
N VAL A 403 12.86 -7.44 -24.91
CA VAL A 403 12.67 -8.88 -24.70
C VAL A 403 13.21 -9.61 -25.91
N LYS A 404 14.07 -10.60 -25.70
CA LYS A 404 14.75 -11.33 -26.80
C LYS A 404 14.91 -12.81 -26.50
N ASN A 405 15.07 -13.61 -27.55
CA ASN A 405 15.59 -14.97 -27.52
C ASN A 405 14.84 -15.93 -26.59
N GLY A 406 13.51 -15.85 -26.45
CA GLY A 406 12.74 -16.71 -25.53
C GLY A 406 12.45 -16.08 -24.17
N GLY A 407 12.95 -14.86 -23.92
CA GLY A 407 12.57 -14.07 -22.76
C GLY A 407 11.07 -13.76 -22.71
N LYS A 408 10.55 -13.59 -21.50
CA LYS A 408 9.11 -13.42 -21.23
C LYS A 408 8.81 -12.08 -20.58
N PHE A 409 7.70 -11.47 -20.97
CA PHE A 409 7.21 -10.25 -20.34
C PHE A 409 5.73 -10.36 -19.92
N SER A 410 5.43 -9.85 -18.74
CA SER A 410 4.08 -9.65 -18.22
C SER A 410 3.99 -8.31 -17.47
N SER A 411 2.82 -7.67 -17.49
CA SER A 411 2.58 -6.44 -16.73
C SER A 411 1.17 -6.38 -16.18
N ASN A 412 1.02 -5.91 -14.94
CA ASN A 412 -0.29 -5.76 -14.29
C ASN A 412 -1.08 -7.08 -14.27
N TYR A 413 -0.41 -8.20 -13.99
CA TYR A 413 -1.05 -9.50 -13.84
C TYR A 413 -0.54 -10.21 -12.59
N ASP A 414 -1.47 -10.81 -11.87
CA ASP A 414 -1.17 -11.68 -10.75
C ASP A 414 -1.27 -13.14 -11.17
N ASP A 415 -0.11 -13.76 -11.44
CA ASP A 415 -0.02 -15.16 -11.83
C ASP A 415 -0.65 -16.10 -10.76
N TYR A 416 -0.52 -15.78 -9.47
CA TYR A 416 -1.05 -16.61 -8.38
C TYR A 416 -2.58 -16.49 -8.27
N GLY A 417 -3.11 -15.26 -8.30
CA GLY A 417 -4.55 -15.00 -8.25
C GLY A 417 -5.28 -15.15 -9.58
N SER A 418 -4.54 -15.35 -10.69
CA SER A 418 -5.05 -15.38 -12.06
C SER A 418 -5.94 -14.18 -12.41
N GLN A 419 -5.52 -12.99 -12.00
CA GLN A 419 -6.29 -11.76 -12.14
C GLN A 419 -5.45 -10.59 -12.64
N PHE A 420 -6.10 -9.69 -13.39
CA PHE A 420 -5.46 -8.44 -13.80
C PHE A 420 -5.41 -7.44 -12.65
N LEU A 421 -4.26 -6.79 -12.55
CA LEU A 421 -3.95 -5.69 -11.65
C LEU A 421 -3.98 -4.36 -12.43
N THR A 422 -3.63 -3.28 -11.76
CA THR A 422 -3.39 -1.95 -12.35
C THR A 422 -2.25 -1.29 -11.57
N GLY A 423 -1.65 -0.24 -12.15
CA GLY A 423 -0.63 0.57 -11.48
C GLY A 423 0.63 0.72 -12.32
N SER A 424 1.04 -0.34 -13.05
CA SER A 424 2.21 -0.25 -13.92
C SER A 424 1.91 0.46 -15.24
N SER A 425 2.78 1.39 -15.64
CA SER A 425 2.76 2.02 -16.97
C SER A 425 4.12 1.93 -17.65
N ILE A 426 4.11 1.82 -18.98
CA ILE A 426 5.29 1.88 -19.82
C ILE A 426 5.23 3.18 -20.59
N ASN A 427 6.02 4.15 -20.16
CA ASN A 427 6.09 5.49 -20.74
C ASN A 427 7.25 5.62 -21.73
N GLY A 428 8.29 4.79 -21.60
CA GLY A 428 9.27 4.57 -22.66
C GLY A 428 8.72 3.62 -23.74
N GLN A 429 9.45 2.57 -24.09
CA GLN A 429 9.02 1.63 -25.12
C GLN A 429 9.29 0.17 -24.72
N LEU A 430 8.32 -0.70 -25.00
CA LEU A 430 8.51 -2.16 -24.95
C LEU A 430 8.89 -2.65 -26.35
N ILE A 431 10.10 -3.18 -26.48
CA ILE A 431 10.68 -3.65 -27.73
C ILE A 431 10.75 -5.18 -27.68
N LEU A 432 10.04 -5.83 -28.59
CA LEU A 432 9.96 -7.29 -28.67
C LEU A 432 10.76 -7.76 -29.88
N ASN A 433 11.93 -8.34 -29.61
CA ASN A 433 12.84 -8.88 -30.60
C ASN A 433 12.50 -10.35 -30.90
N ASP A 434 13.30 -10.98 -31.78
CA ASP A 434 13.08 -12.36 -32.19
C ASP A 434 13.02 -13.33 -31.01
N GLY A 435 12.06 -14.24 -31.03
CA GLY A 435 11.81 -15.22 -29.98
C GLY A 435 11.15 -14.67 -28.70
N ALA A 436 10.84 -13.37 -28.60
CA ALA A 436 10.20 -12.83 -27.40
C ALA A 436 8.80 -13.43 -27.17
N ILE A 437 8.41 -13.57 -25.89
CA ILE A 437 7.11 -14.09 -25.48
C ILE A 437 6.39 -13.03 -24.63
N LEU A 438 5.21 -12.64 -25.07
CA LEU A 438 4.33 -11.73 -24.34
C LEU A 438 3.20 -12.53 -23.68
N GLU A 439 3.19 -12.54 -22.35
CA GLU A 439 2.20 -13.25 -21.53
C GLU A 439 1.14 -12.27 -20.99
N ASN A 440 0.15 -12.77 -20.24
CA ASN A 440 -0.97 -11.99 -19.69
C ASN A 440 -0.56 -10.59 -19.22
N SER A 441 -1.06 -9.56 -19.90
CA SER A 441 -0.57 -8.18 -19.71
C SER A 441 -1.66 -7.14 -19.90
N SER A 442 -1.71 -6.16 -19.00
CA SER A 442 -2.46 -4.90 -19.19
C SER A 442 -1.45 -3.76 -19.26
N ILE A 443 -1.13 -3.34 -20.48
CA ILE A 443 -0.09 -2.36 -20.78
C ILE A 443 -0.75 -1.06 -21.21
N TYR A 444 -0.33 0.04 -20.59
CA TYR A 444 -0.71 1.38 -21.01
C TYR A 444 0.45 2.35 -20.75
N SER A 445 0.38 3.48 -21.43
CA SER A 445 1.32 4.60 -21.31
C SER A 445 0.60 5.81 -20.74
N ASN A 446 1.33 6.62 -19.97
CA ASN A 446 0.93 7.97 -19.55
C ASN A 446 1.98 9.00 -20.01
N THR A 447 2.79 8.64 -21.01
CA THR A 447 3.98 9.39 -21.42
C THR A 447 3.73 10.87 -21.74
N ASN A 448 2.55 11.25 -22.24
CA ASN A 448 2.26 12.62 -22.64
C ASN A 448 1.67 13.46 -21.50
N PHE A 449 1.36 12.84 -20.36
CA PHE A 449 0.91 13.53 -19.13
C PHE A 449 1.98 13.63 -18.05
N ILE A 450 3.13 13.01 -18.25
CA ILE A 450 4.23 13.00 -17.29
C ILE A 450 5.53 13.45 -17.95
N SER A 451 6.38 14.17 -17.21
CA SER A 451 7.67 14.63 -17.74
C SER A 451 8.73 13.52 -17.75
N ASN A 452 9.71 13.65 -18.64
CA ASN A 452 10.97 12.92 -18.56
C ASN A 452 12.00 13.78 -17.82
N GLY A 453 12.03 13.71 -16.49
CA GLY A 453 12.81 14.70 -15.73
C GLY A 453 12.27 16.11 -15.96
N HIS A 454 13.05 16.98 -16.59
CA HIS A 454 12.66 18.36 -16.90
C HIS A 454 12.01 18.51 -18.31
N ILE A 455 11.90 17.42 -19.08
CA ILE A 455 11.41 17.47 -20.45
C ILE A 455 9.93 17.14 -20.52
N ILE A 456 9.18 18.00 -21.21
CA ILE A 456 7.79 17.75 -21.60
C ILE A 456 7.82 16.83 -22.82
N ARG A 457 7.16 15.68 -22.74
CA ARG A 457 7.17 14.69 -23.81
C ARG A 457 6.12 15.02 -24.87
N GLN A 458 6.49 14.82 -26.13
CA GLN A 458 5.59 14.86 -27.29
C GLN A 458 5.66 13.51 -28.02
N ASN A 459 5.34 12.44 -27.29
CA ASN A 459 5.61 11.09 -27.75
C ASN A 459 4.46 10.57 -28.64
N THR A 460 4.79 10.38 -29.91
CA THR A 460 3.93 9.73 -30.92
C THR A 460 4.43 8.33 -31.31
N ASN A 461 5.51 7.86 -30.67
CA ASN A 461 6.02 6.52 -30.89
C ASN A 461 5.10 5.46 -30.26
N PRO A 462 4.97 4.28 -30.86
CA PRO A 462 4.13 3.20 -30.33
C PRO A 462 4.59 2.75 -28.94
N VAL A 463 3.63 2.29 -28.11
CA VAL A 463 3.93 1.70 -26.79
C VAL A 463 4.76 0.42 -26.93
N ILE A 464 4.39 -0.43 -27.89
CA ILE A 464 5.10 -1.67 -28.20
C ILE A 464 5.64 -1.62 -29.63
N VAL A 465 6.91 -1.99 -29.81
CA VAL A 465 7.52 -2.25 -31.13
C VAL A 465 7.90 -3.72 -31.23
N VAL A 466 7.42 -4.40 -32.26
CA VAL A 466 7.74 -5.79 -32.58
C VAL A 466 8.71 -5.81 -33.76
N LYS A 467 9.94 -6.26 -33.54
CA LYS A 467 11.01 -6.30 -34.55
C LYS A 467 11.35 -7.70 -35.05
N GLY A 468 10.99 -8.74 -34.30
CA GLY A 468 11.25 -10.15 -34.67
C GLY A 468 9.99 -11.00 -34.68
N LYS A 469 10.16 -12.34 -34.64
CA LYS A 469 9.05 -13.27 -34.47
C LYS A 469 8.70 -13.42 -32.99
N VAL A 470 7.52 -12.93 -32.62
CA VAL A 470 7.07 -12.80 -31.23
C VAL A 470 5.83 -13.65 -31.01
N THR A 471 5.78 -14.33 -29.88
CA THR A 471 4.66 -15.19 -29.49
C THR A 471 3.81 -14.53 -28.42
N VAL A 472 2.48 -14.58 -28.57
CA VAL A 472 1.53 -14.14 -27.54
C VAL A 472 0.84 -15.34 -26.90
N ASP A 473 1.02 -15.48 -25.59
CA ASP A 473 0.50 -16.60 -24.78
C ASP A 473 -0.32 -16.08 -23.59
N GLY A 474 -1.63 -15.94 -23.80
CA GLY A 474 -2.56 -15.38 -22.83
C GLY A 474 -3.29 -14.13 -23.34
N GLN A 475 -3.78 -13.31 -22.42
CA GLN A 475 -4.55 -12.11 -22.71
C GLN A 475 -3.69 -10.85 -22.58
N VAL A 476 -3.45 -10.17 -23.70
CA VAL A 476 -2.65 -8.96 -23.79
C VAL A 476 -3.54 -7.79 -24.21
N PHE A 477 -3.55 -6.75 -23.40
CA PHE A 477 -4.27 -5.50 -23.65
C PHE A 477 -3.26 -4.36 -23.68
N VAL A 478 -3.30 -3.55 -24.74
CA VAL A 478 -2.35 -2.46 -24.96
C VAL A 478 -3.12 -1.19 -25.29
N LYS A 479 -2.83 -0.12 -24.56
CA LYS A 479 -3.40 1.21 -24.82
C LYS A 479 -2.32 2.27 -24.98
N GLY A 480 -2.34 2.97 -26.10
CA GLY A 480 -1.55 4.18 -26.30
C GLY A 480 -2.10 5.36 -25.51
N ASP A 481 -1.21 6.25 -25.08
CA ASP A 481 -1.57 7.49 -24.42
C ASP A 481 -2.21 8.51 -25.37
N GLU A 482 -2.91 9.49 -24.81
CA GLU A 482 -3.52 10.60 -25.54
C GLU A 482 -2.47 11.48 -26.22
N ALA A 483 -2.90 12.30 -27.19
CA ALA A 483 -1.96 13.18 -27.89
C ALA A 483 -1.36 14.22 -26.93
N ALA A 484 -0.07 14.49 -27.07
CA ALA A 484 0.53 15.68 -26.49
C ALA A 484 -0.02 16.94 -27.17
N THR A 485 -0.10 18.04 -26.44
CA THR A 485 -0.36 19.36 -27.02
C THR A 485 0.79 19.77 -27.94
N GLY A 486 0.44 20.20 -29.15
CA GLY A 486 1.40 20.70 -30.13
C GLY A 486 1.06 20.29 -31.56
N GLN A 487 1.94 20.67 -32.47
CA GLN A 487 1.91 20.27 -33.87
C GLN A 487 3.21 19.57 -34.21
N ASP A 488 3.13 18.61 -35.12
CA ASP A 488 4.29 18.04 -35.78
C ASP A 488 4.92 19.12 -36.67
N GLU A 489 6.18 19.47 -36.39
CA GLU A 489 6.88 20.57 -37.07
C GLU A 489 7.09 20.32 -38.56
N THR A 490 7.12 19.05 -38.99
CA THR A 490 7.38 18.67 -40.38
C THR A 490 6.10 18.79 -41.23
N THR A 491 4.97 18.38 -40.67
CA THR A 491 3.69 18.30 -41.40
C THR A 491 2.74 19.46 -41.09
N GLY A 492 3.01 20.22 -40.01
CA GLY A 492 2.12 21.26 -39.48
C GLY A 492 0.80 20.73 -38.92
N LYS A 493 0.64 19.40 -38.82
CA LYS A 493 -0.58 18.76 -38.31
C LYS A 493 -0.51 18.62 -36.79
N SER A 494 -1.67 18.56 -36.13
CA SER A 494 -1.72 18.24 -34.70
C SER A 494 -1.02 16.91 -34.42
N LEU A 495 -0.31 16.84 -33.29
CA LEU A 495 0.27 15.57 -32.85
C LEU A 495 -0.82 14.51 -32.67
N SER A 496 -0.50 13.28 -33.03
CA SER A 496 -1.42 12.15 -32.90
C SER A 496 -1.40 11.57 -31.48
N GLY A 497 -2.51 10.91 -31.13
CA GLY A 497 -2.52 9.98 -30.01
C GLY A 497 -1.48 8.88 -30.24
N GLN A 498 -0.94 8.35 -29.15
CA GLN A 498 0.10 7.34 -29.23
C GLN A 498 -0.46 6.05 -29.85
N PRO A 499 0.22 5.45 -30.84
CA PRO A 499 -0.15 4.13 -31.32
C PRO A 499 0.07 3.05 -30.25
N ALA A 500 -0.73 1.98 -30.26
CA ALA A 500 -0.55 0.93 -29.25
C ALA A 500 0.59 -0.03 -29.61
N ILE A 501 0.56 -0.60 -30.83
CA ILE A 501 1.55 -1.58 -31.28
C ILE A 501 2.01 -1.22 -32.70
N ARG A 502 3.32 -1.31 -32.96
CA ARG A 502 3.89 -1.34 -34.31
C ARG A 502 4.65 -2.64 -34.54
N ILE A 503 4.53 -3.21 -35.73
CA ILE A 503 5.29 -4.39 -36.17
C ILE A 503 6.18 -3.98 -37.33
N GLU A 504 7.48 -3.86 -37.08
CA GLU A 504 8.51 -3.37 -38.02
C GLU A 504 9.30 -4.56 -38.57
N ASN A 505 8.95 -5.03 -39.77
CA ASN A 505 9.54 -6.21 -40.41
C ASN A 505 9.46 -7.51 -39.57
N GLY A 506 8.67 -7.51 -38.49
CA GLY A 506 8.49 -8.62 -37.55
C GLY A 506 7.18 -9.38 -37.73
N SER A 507 6.88 -10.27 -36.79
CA SER A 507 5.61 -10.99 -36.76
C SER A 507 5.08 -11.25 -35.34
N LEU A 508 3.76 -11.21 -35.19
CA LEU A 508 3.07 -11.69 -33.99
C LEU A 508 2.36 -13.01 -34.29
N ASP A 509 2.67 -14.05 -33.52
CA ASP A 509 1.92 -15.31 -33.48
C ASP A 509 1.04 -15.35 -32.23
N ILE A 510 -0.28 -15.26 -32.44
CA ILE A 510 -1.28 -15.27 -31.37
C ILE A 510 -1.76 -16.70 -31.18
N LYS A 511 -1.30 -17.34 -30.09
CA LYS A 511 -1.66 -18.72 -29.79
C LYS A 511 -3.17 -18.93 -29.67
N LYS A 512 -3.58 -20.19 -29.80
CA LYS A 512 -4.96 -20.62 -29.53
C LYS A 512 -5.39 -20.17 -28.12
N ASP A 513 -6.61 -19.67 -28.02
CA ASP A 513 -7.21 -19.14 -26.78
C ASP A 513 -6.54 -17.86 -26.22
N SER A 514 -5.49 -17.35 -26.88
CA SER A 514 -4.87 -16.04 -26.58
C SER A 514 -5.63 -14.88 -27.23
N VAL A 515 -5.46 -13.69 -26.67
CA VAL A 515 -6.06 -12.44 -27.14
C VAL A 515 -5.00 -11.35 -27.19
N VAL A 516 -4.96 -10.58 -28.28
CA VAL A 516 -4.32 -9.27 -28.33
C VAL A 516 -5.40 -8.23 -28.56
N ALA A 517 -5.55 -7.26 -27.66
CA ALA A 517 -6.40 -6.09 -27.86
C ALA A 517 -5.59 -4.80 -27.82
N ALA A 518 -5.55 -4.06 -28.93
CA ALA A 518 -4.73 -2.88 -29.13
C ALA A 518 -5.61 -1.64 -29.37
N PHE A 519 -5.42 -0.59 -28.57
CA PHE A 519 -6.20 0.64 -28.60
C PHE A 519 -5.28 1.84 -28.74
N GLY A 520 -5.32 2.52 -29.89
CA GLY A 520 -4.55 3.75 -30.06
C GLY A 520 -5.15 4.92 -29.27
N GLY A 521 -4.31 5.85 -28.84
CA GLY A 521 -4.72 7.01 -28.04
C GLY A 521 -5.73 7.90 -28.75
N GLY A 522 -6.68 8.48 -28.01
CA GLY A 522 -7.78 9.26 -28.59
C GLY A 522 -9.11 8.99 -27.92
N TYR A 523 -9.14 8.96 -26.59
CA TYR A 523 -10.38 8.87 -25.82
C TYR A 523 -10.88 10.24 -25.37
N ILE A 524 -9.98 11.18 -25.07
CA ILE A 524 -10.33 12.48 -24.52
C ILE A 524 -10.36 13.56 -25.60
N ALA A 525 -11.07 14.66 -25.31
CA ALA A 525 -11.30 15.75 -26.26
C ALA A 525 -10.04 16.53 -26.67
N THR A 526 -8.92 16.38 -25.95
CA THR A 526 -7.66 17.06 -26.27
C THR A 526 -6.86 16.35 -27.35
N THR A 527 -7.25 15.13 -27.74
CA THR A 527 -6.62 14.39 -28.83
C THR A 527 -7.24 14.81 -30.15
N SER A 528 -6.55 15.66 -30.92
CA SER A 528 -7.02 16.17 -32.21
C SER A 528 -6.97 15.10 -33.30
N VAL A 529 -5.88 14.33 -33.36
CA VAL A 529 -5.66 13.22 -34.30
C VAL A 529 -5.54 11.93 -33.50
N GLY A 530 -6.30 10.90 -33.86
CA GLY A 530 -6.21 9.60 -33.19
C GLY A 530 -4.89 8.86 -33.41
N GLY A 531 -4.51 7.98 -32.50
CA GLY A 531 -3.44 7.00 -32.66
C GLY A 531 -3.95 5.69 -33.26
N SER A 532 -3.15 5.02 -34.08
CA SER A 532 -3.53 3.69 -34.61
C SER A 532 -3.53 2.62 -33.50
N GLY A 533 -4.46 1.67 -33.58
CA GLY A 533 -4.40 0.49 -32.70
C GLY A 533 -3.15 -0.32 -33.00
N ILE A 534 -2.98 -0.70 -34.26
CA ILE A 534 -1.83 -1.45 -34.77
C ILE A 534 -1.30 -0.77 -36.03
N ILE A 535 0.01 -0.67 -36.14
CA ILE A 535 0.72 -0.25 -37.35
C ILE A 535 1.52 -1.44 -37.88
N LEU A 536 1.26 -1.87 -39.10
CA LEU A 536 2.09 -2.84 -39.81
C LEU A 536 3.08 -2.08 -40.69
N ASP A 537 4.38 -2.30 -40.51
CA ASP A 537 5.44 -1.78 -41.36
C ASP A 537 6.20 -2.96 -41.95
N ASN A 538 5.64 -3.50 -43.04
CA ASN A 538 6.02 -4.78 -43.64
C ASN A 538 5.94 -5.96 -42.65
N GLY A 539 5.08 -5.84 -41.63
CA GLY A 539 4.88 -6.82 -40.58
C GLY A 539 3.73 -7.80 -40.86
N SER A 540 3.64 -8.84 -40.03
CA SER A 540 2.53 -9.81 -40.08
C SER A 540 1.96 -10.17 -38.70
N ILE A 541 0.68 -10.53 -38.68
CA ILE A 541 0.02 -11.11 -37.50
C ILE A 541 -0.62 -12.42 -37.94
N SER A 542 -0.39 -13.50 -37.21
CA SER A 542 -0.95 -14.82 -37.51
C SER A 542 -1.37 -15.57 -36.25
N GLY A 543 -2.03 -16.72 -36.42
CA GLY A 543 -2.28 -17.67 -35.33
C GLY A 543 -3.74 -18.03 -35.10
N GLU A 544 -3.98 -18.90 -34.12
CA GLU A 544 -5.32 -19.44 -33.84
C GLU A 544 -6.12 -18.62 -32.81
N GLY A 545 -5.56 -17.53 -32.31
CA GLY A 545 -6.15 -16.69 -31.27
C GLY A 545 -7.12 -15.62 -31.79
N THR A 546 -7.22 -14.53 -31.03
CA THR A 546 -8.11 -13.39 -31.33
C THR A 546 -7.34 -12.07 -31.33
N LEU A 547 -7.56 -11.28 -32.37
CA LEU A 547 -7.08 -9.90 -32.50
C LEU A 547 -8.25 -8.93 -32.35
N ILE A 548 -8.09 -7.93 -31.48
CA ILE A 548 -9.00 -6.81 -31.32
C ILE A 548 -8.19 -5.53 -31.55
N ALA A 549 -8.60 -4.69 -32.49
CA ALA A 549 -7.89 -3.45 -32.80
C ALA A 549 -8.86 -2.26 -32.85
N PHE A 550 -8.48 -1.17 -32.20
CA PHE A 550 -9.24 0.08 -32.18
C PHE A 550 -8.35 1.25 -32.55
N GLY A 551 -8.80 2.01 -33.54
CA GLY A 551 -8.25 3.32 -33.82
C GLY A 551 -8.69 4.31 -32.75
N GLY A 552 -7.77 5.16 -32.33
CA GLY A 552 -8.05 6.30 -31.48
C GLY A 552 -8.93 7.33 -32.20
N ASN A 553 -9.77 8.02 -31.45
CA ASN A 553 -10.65 9.05 -32.02
C ASN A 553 -9.89 10.37 -32.13
N GLY A 554 -10.13 11.10 -33.22
CA GLY A 554 -9.73 12.50 -33.37
C GLY A 554 -10.88 13.42 -32.99
N THR A 555 -10.62 14.47 -32.21
CA THR A 555 -11.66 15.42 -31.75
C THR A 555 -11.81 16.64 -32.66
N TYR A 556 -10.82 16.90 -33.51
CA TYR A 556 -10.87 18.02 -34.45
C TYR A 556 -10.38 17.62 -35.83
N ASP A 557 -9.49 16.63 -35.89
CA ASP A 557 -8.86 16.16 -37.11
C ASP A 557 -9.19 14.65 -37.29
N ASP A 558 -8.28 13.89 -37.89
CA ASP A 558 -8.54 12.52 -38.32
C ASP A 558 -8.75 11.53 -37.15
N GLY A 559 -9.73 10.65 -37.31
CA GLY A 559 -9.79 9.40 -36.55
C GLY A 559 -8.79 8.41 -37.13
N ALA A 560 -8.11 7.64 -36.30
CA ALA A 560 -7.09 6.70 -36.77
C ALA A 560 -7.67 5.38 -37.24
N ASP A 561 -6.97 4.71 -38.15
CA ASP A 561 -7.29 3.33 -38.50
C ASP A 561 -7.06 2.38 -37.31
N ALA A 562 -7.84 1.31 -37.24
CA ALA A 562 -7.58 0.26 -36.25
C ALA A 562 -6.30 -0.52 -36.57
N ILE A 563 -6.13 -0.90 -37.83
CA ILE A 563 -4.91 -1.54 -38.34
C ILE A 563 -4.46 -0.76 -39.58
N SER A 564 -3.34 -0.04 -39.44
CA SER A 564 -2.75 0.82 -40.48
C SER A 564 -1.46 0.27 -41.06
N GLY A 565 -0.93 0.95 -42.07
CA GLY A 565 0.34 0.65 -42.72
C GLY A 565 0.24 -0.43 -43.79
N ASN A 566 1.32 -1.20 -43.95
CA ASN A 566 1.47 -2.24 -44.97
C ASN A 566 1.83 -3.58 -44.32
N GLY A 567 1.06 -4.64 -44.60
CA GLY A 567 1.34 -5.95 -44.03
C GLY A 567 0.20 -6.95 -44.14
N THR A 568 0.30 -8.06 -43.42
CA THR A 568 -0.67 -9.16 -43.49
C THR A 568 -1.25 -9.53 -42.13
N VAL A 569 -2.53 -9.89 -42.10
CA VAL A 569 -3.23 -10.41 -40.91
C VAL A 569 -3.89 -11.74 -41.28
N SER A 570 -3.46 -12.83 -40.64
CA SER A 570 -3.93 -14.20 -40.84
C SER A 570 -4.16 -14.91 -39.50
N VAL A 571 -4.99 -14.28 -38.65
CA VAL A 571 -5.40 -14.81 -37.34
C VAL A 571 -6.84 -15.31 -37.40
N LYS A 572 -7.18 -16.33 -36.61
CA LYS A 572 -8.51 -16.97 -36.64
C LYS A 572 -9.66 -16.00 -36.46
N ASN A 573 -9.56 -15.07 -35.50
CA ASN A 573 -10.63 -14.13 -35.18
C ASN A 573 -10.11 -12.69 -35.14
N VAL A 574 -10.79 -11.79 -35.85
CA VAL A 574 -10.45 -10.35 -35.92
C VAL A 574 -11.67 -9.50 -35.60
N TYR A 575 -11.52 -8.58 -34.65
CA TYR A 575 -12.41 -7.44 -34.48
C TYR A 575 -11.58 -6.18 -34.73
N ALA A 576 -11.96 -5.36 -35.71
CA ALA A 576 -11.27 -4.11 -35.97
C ALA A 576 -12.27 -2.97 -36.11
N GLN A 577 -12.03 -1.88 -35.38
CA GLN A 577 -12.86 -0.69 -35.45
C GLN A 577 -12.05 0.60 -35.55
N GLY A 578 -12.19 1.30 -36.66
CA GLY A 578 -11.57 2.62 -36.86
C GLY A 578 -12.09 3.66 -35.87
N GLY A 579 -11.24 4.64 -35.57
CA GLY A 579 -11.54 5.74 -34.68
C GLY A 579 -12.49 6.75 -35.32
N CYS A 580 -13.38 7.32 -34.52
CA CYS A 580 -14.25 8.40 -34.98
C CYS A 580 -13.43 9.69 -35.22
N SER A 581 -13.88 10.48 -36.19
CA SER A 581 -13.51 11.89 -36.28
C SER A 581 -14.69 12.70 -35.74
N SER A 582 -14.52 13.22 -34.54
CA SER A 582 -15.52 14.03 -33.84
C SER A 582 -15.26 15.49 -34.15
N ILE A 583 -16.31 16.29 -34.36
CA ILE A 583 -16.25 17.71 -34.70
C ILE A 583 -15.14 18.03 -35.74
N PRO A 584 -15.09 17.28 -36.87
CA PRO A 584 -13.99 17.38 -37.81
C PRO A 584 -13.88 18.77 -38.44
N LYS A 585 -12.65 19.28 -38.57
CA LYS A 585 -12.33 20.34 -39.52
C LYS A 585 -12.51 19.82 -40.95
N THR A 586 -12.74 20.75 -41.89
CA THR A 586 -12.87 20.43 -43.32
C THR A 586 -11.68 19.60 -43.80
N GLY A 587 -11.98 18.45 -44.42
CA GLY A 587 -10.97 17.53 -44.96
C GLY A 587 -10.52 16.41 -44.00
N SER A 588 -10.99 16.41 -42.75
CA SER A 588 -10.71 15.31 -41.81
C SER A 588 -11.56 14.08 -42.13
N THR A 589 -11.04 12.91 -41.81
CA THR A 589 -11.65 11.62 -42.12
C THR A 589 -11.75 10.74 -40.88
N ALA A 590 -12.79 9.91 -40.85
CA ALA A 590 -12.88 8.85 -39.85
C ALA A 590 -11.99 7.66 -40.25
N GLY A 591 -11.40 7.00 -39.26
CA GLY A 591 -10.47 5.90 -39.49
C GLY A 591 -11.14 4.66 -40.04
N LYS A 592 -10.39 3.85 -40.77
CA LYS A 592 -10.82 2.55 -41.31
C LYS A 592 -10.61 1.44 -40.29
N ALA A 593 -11.40 0.36 -40.43
CA ALA A 593 -11.12 -0.87 -39.69
C ALA A 593 -9.76 -1.47 -40.09
N ILE A 594 -9.50 -1.48 -41.40
CA ILE A 594 -8.28 -2.01 -42.04
C ILE A 594 -7.88 -1.00 -43.11
N ALA A 595 -6.64 -0.51 -43.07
CA ALA A 595 -6.10 0.36 -44.10
C ALA A 595 -5.85 -0.37 -45.42
N ASP A 596 -5.78 0.36 -46.53
CA ASP A 596 -5.70 -0.22 -47.88
C ASP A 596 -4.42 -1.05 -48.11
N GLY A 597 -3.33 -0.73 -47.40
CA GLY A 597 -2.06 -1.48 -47.45
C GLY A 597 -2.05 -2.79 -46.66
N VAL A 598 -3.13 -3.10 -45.93
CA VAL A 598 -3.20 -4.28 -45.06
C VAL A 598 -4.05 -5.37 -45.70
N THR A 599 -3.45 -6.55 -45.90
CA THR A 599 -4.15 -7.73 -46.40
C THR A 599 -4.66 -8.60 -45.25
N LEU A 600 -5.99 -8.74 -45.13
CA LEU A 600 -6.63 -9.63 -44.16
C LEU A 600 -7.00 -10.97 -44.83
N ALA A 601 -6.42 -12.07 -44.35
CA ALA A 601 -6.62 -13.42 -44.86
C ALA A 601 -8.11 -13.78 -44.86
N LYS A 602 -8.61 -14.33 -45.97
CA LYS A 602 -10.04 -14.70 -46.14
C LYS A 602 -10.53 -15.71 -45.11
N THR A 603 -9.66 -16.54 -44.57
CA THR A 603 -9.97 -17.55 -43.55
C THR A 603 -10.30 -16.96 -42.17
N SER A 604 -9.98 -15.70 -41.92
CA SER A 604 -10.26 -15.02 -40.65
C SER A 604 -11.76 -14.73 -40.49
N ASN A 605 -12.33 -15.19 -39.37
CA ASN A 605 -13.60 -14.67 -38.83
C ASN A 605 -13.40 -13.20 -38.51
N ARG A 606 -14.33 -12.33 -38.91
CA ARG A 606 -14.10 -10.88 -38.85
C ARG A 606 -15.33 -10.08 -38.50
N THR A 607 -15.11 -9.00 -37.77
CA THR A 607 -16.02 -7.86 -37.67
C THR A 607 -15.22 -6.60 -37.90
N LEU A 608 -15.51 -5.91 -39.00
CA LEU A 608 -14.77 -4.73 -39.46
C LEU A 608 -15.72 -3.54 -39.49
N LEU A 609 -15.42 -2.53 -38.68
CA LEU A 609 -16.24 -1.32 -38.56
C LEU A 609 -15.38 -0.09 -38.81
N ASN A 610 -15.71 0.72 -39.81
CA ASN A 610 -15.07 2.02 -39.93
C ASN A 610 -15.53 2.94 -38.78
N GLY A 611 -14.67 3.89 -38.46
CA GLY A 611 -15.00 5.02 -37.61
C GLY A 611 -16.12 5.86 -38.21
N LYS A 612 -16.69 6.73 -37.39
CA LYS A 612 -17.78 7.62 -37.79
C LYS A 612 -17.31 9.06 -37.78
N GLU A 613 -17.84 9.86 -38.70
CA GLU A 613 -17.84 11.31 -38.53
C GLU A 613 -18.96 11.71 -37.57
N ILE A 614 -18.61 12.41 -36.50
CA ILE A 614 -19.56 12.92 -35.52
C ILE A 614 -19.58 14.44 -35.63
N LYS A 615 -20.61 15.00 -36.26
CA LYS A 615 -20.73 16.45 -36.54
C LYS A 615 -21.56 17.22 -35.51
N ASP A 616 -22.23 16.51 -34.59
CA ASP A 616 -23.10 17.09 -33.59
C ASP A 616 -22.64 16.76 -32.16
N ASN A 617 -23.20 17.47 -31.18
CA ASN A 617 -22.86 17.29 -29.76
C ASN A 617 -23.52 16.06 -29.11
N TYR A 618 -24.22 15.21 -29.88
CA TYR A 618 -24.97 14.06 -29.38
C TYR A 618 -24.40 12.72 -29.83
N GLY A 619 -23.59 12.70 -30.88
CA GLY A 619 -22.86 11.52 -31.32
C GLY A 619 -21.92 11.01 -30.25
N THR A 620 -21.76 9.70 -30.20
CA THR A 620 -20.93 9.03 -29.19
C THR A 620 -19.92 8.14 -29.88
N ILE A 621 -18.70 8.12 -29.33
CA ILE A 621 -17.69 7.12 -29.66
C ILE A 621 -18.13 5.74 -29.15
N SER A 622 -17.46 4.69 -29.62
CA SER A 622 -17.82 3.31 -29.27
C SER A 622 -17.73 3.04 -27.77
N GLU A 623 -18.79 2.49 -27.16
CA GLU A 623 -18.75 1.98 -25.77
C GLU A 623 -17.80 0.79 -25.59
N LEU A 624 -17.28 0.22 -26.69
CA LEU A 624 -16.31 -0.88 -26.69
C LEU A 624 -14.85 -0.40 -26.70
N TYR A 625 -14.62 0.89 -26.94
CA TYR A 625 -13.27 1.46 -26.83
C TYR A 625 -12.81 1.38 -25.36
N TRP A 626 -11.56 0.97 -25.14
CA TRP A 626 -11.02 0.80 -23.80
C TRP A 626 -10.63 2.14 -23.18
N SER A 627 -11.57 2.75 -22.46
CA SER A 627 -11.41 4.10 -21.92
C SER A 627 -10.74 4.17 -20.54
N SER A 628 -10.74 3.08 -19.77
CA SER A 628 -10.33 3.09 -18.37
C SER A 628 -9.21 2.09 -18.10
N ILE A 629 -8.07 2.58 -17.63
CA ILE A 629 -6.89 1.75 -17.32
C ILE A 629 -7.02 0.95 -16.01
N THR A 630 -8.03 1.23 -15.18
CA THR A 630 -8.23 0.53 -13.90
C THR A 630 -8.93 -0.83 -14.04
N LYS A 631 -9.42 -1.15 -15.24
CA LYS A 631 -10.04 -2.43 -15.58
C LYS A 631 -9.73 -2.81 -17.01
N VAL A 632 -9.35 -4.05 -17.24
CA VAL A 632 -9.16 -4.59 -18.59
C VAL A 632 -10.47 -4.62 -19.40
N PRO A 633 -10.39 -4.58 -20.74
CA PRO A 633 -11.56 -4.68 -21.60
C PRO A 633 -12.25 -6.05 -21.46
N ASP A 634 -13.59 -6.04 -21.52
CA ASP A 634 -14.39 -7.27 -21.49
C ASP A 634 -14.43 -7.89 -22.89
N VAL A 635 -13.53 -8.85 -23.11
CA VAL A 635 -13.35 -9.54 -24.41
C VAL A 635 -14.63 -10.16 -24.95
N SER A 636 -15.60 -10.50 -24.09
CA SER A 636 -16.87 -11.12 -24.50
C SER A 636 -17.81 -10.16 -25.23
N LYS A 637 -17.54 -8.85 -25.20
CA LYS A 637 -18.35 -7.84 -25.87
C LYS A 637 -17.99 -7.65 -27.35
N TYR A 638 -16.81 -8.08 -27.77
CA TYR A 638 -16.36 -8.02 -29.16
C TYR A 638 -16.94 -9.23 -29.91
N VAL A 639 -18.12 -9.03 -30.50
CA VAL A 639 -18.79 -10.07 -31.29
C VAL A 639 -18.09 -10.18 -32.63
N ILE A 640 -17.60 -11.38 -32.97
CA ILE A 640 -16.90 -11.67 -34.21
C ILE A 640 -17.79 -12.57 -35.07
N GLU A 641 -18.01 -12.16 -36.32
CA GLU A 641 -18.83 -12.91 -37.28
C GLU A 641 -18.01 -14.02 -37.93
N VAL A 642 -18.62 -15.21 -38.05
CA VAL A 642 -17.98 -16.37 -38.67
C VAL A 642 -17.94 -16.15 -40.17
N ASN A 643 -16.76 -16.25 -40.77
CA ASN A 643 -16.63 -16.08 -42.22
C ASN A 643 -17.02 -17.38 -42.93
N GLY A 644 -17.97 -17.30 -43.87
CA GLY A 644 -18.31 -18.41 -44.76
C GLY A 644 -17.34 -18.43 -45.93
N SER A 645 -16.81 -19.60 -46.27
CA SER A 645 -15.67 -19.82 -47.17
C SER A 645 -15.86 -19.39 -48.64
N ASP A 646 -14.75 -18.93 -49.23
CA ASP A 646 -14.20 -19.17 -50.58
C ASP A 646 -14.89 -18.63 -51.85
N GLU A 647 -15.07 -17.32 -52.01
CA GLU A 647 -14.99 -16.67 -53.34
C GLU A 647 -14.33 -15.28 -53.23
N GLU A 648 -13.68 -14.81 -54.30
CA GLU A 648 -13.03 -13.49 -54.37
C GLU A 648 -14.06 -12.36 -54.27
N ASP A 649 -13.96 -11.55 -53.22
CA ASP A 649 -14.49 -10.18 -53.25
C ASP A 649 -13.55 -9.22 -52.52
N ASN A 650 -12.90 -8.37 -53.31
CA ASN A 650 -12.27 -7.15 -52.86
C ASN A 650 -13.30 -6.02 -52.88
N THR A 651 -14.33 -6.01 -52.01
CA THR A 651 -15.12 -4.79 -51.82
C THR A 651 -15.70 -4.59 -50.40
N LYS A 652 -15.29 -3.44 -49.83
CA LYS A 652 -16.08 -2.42 -49.11
C LYS A 652 -16.89 -2.79 -47.84
N PRO A 653 -16.67 -2.09 -46.70
CA PRO A 653 -17.50 -2.22 -45.50
C PRO A 653 -18.91 -1.64 -45.71
N GLY A 654 -19.92 -2.42 -45.35
CA GLY A 654 -21.33 -2.07 -45.53
C GLY A 654 -21.79 -0.91 -44.64
N SER A 655 -22.46 0.07 -45.25
CA SER A 655 -23.35 0.98 -44.54
C SER A 655 -24.67 0.27 -44.24
N SER A 656 -25.26 0.54 -43.08
CA SER A 656 -26.56 0.03 -42.68
C SER A 656 -27.68 0.91 -43.22
N GLU A 657 -28.67 0.35 -43.92
CA GLU A 657 -30.09 0.75 -43.82
C GLU A 657 -31.08 -0.31 -44.39
N ASP A 658 -32.11 -0.59 -43.58
CA ASP A 658 -33.48 -1.13 -43.74
C ASP A 658 -33.93 -2.33 -44.66
N LYS A 659 -34.82 -3.13 -44.04
CA LYS A 659 -35.62 -4.37 -44.37
C LYS A 659 -36.43 -4.38 -45.70
N PRO A 660 -37.14 -5.48 -46.17
CA PRO A 660 -37.69 -6.66 -45.44
C PRO A 660 -37.72 -8.08 -46.11
N ASP A 661 -37.80 -9.09 -45.22
CA ASP A 661 -38.40 -10.45 -45.29
C ASP A 661 -38.75 -11.12 -46.65
N THR A 662 -38.21 -12.32 -46.89
CA THR A 662 -38.98 -13.53 -47.28
C THR A 662 -38.13 -14.81 -47.16
N LYS A 663 -38.76 -15.90 -46.71
CA LYS A 663 -38.27 -17.30 -46.71
C LYS A 663 -39.39 -18.12 -47.37
N PRO A 664 -39.13 -19.14 -48.20
CA PRO A 664 -38.92 -20.53 -47.73
C PRO A 664 -37.87 -21.27 -48.60
N GLY A 665 -37.20 -22.35 -48.22
CA GLY A 665 -37.63 -23.56 -47.52
C GLY A 665 -36.70 -24.71 -47.93
N THR A 666 -36.61 -25.74 -47.06
CA THR A 666 -36.22 -27.15 -47.34
C THR A 666 -34.86 -27.42 -48.01
N SER A 667 -34.05 -28.43 -47.69
CA SER A 667 -34.10 -29.60 -46.79
C SER A 667 -32.79 -30.34 -47.06
N GLU A 668 -32.01 -30.73 -46.06
CA GLU A 668 -30.99 -31.78 -46.28
C GLU A 668 -30.90 -32.78 -45.14
N LYS A 669 -30.79 -34.02 -45.61
CA LYS A 669 -30.58 -35.28 -44.90
C LYS A 669 -29.16 -35.37 -44.34
N LYS A 670 -29.07 -36.08 -43.21
CA LYS A 670 -27.89 -36.73 -42.62
C LYS A 670 -27.34 -37.85 -43.55
N PRO A 671 -26.04 -38.18 -43.55
CA PRO A 671 -25.50 -39.32 -42.74
C PRO A 671 -24.14 -38.99 -42.07
N GLU A 672 -23.93 -39.27 -40.78
CA GLU A 672 -23.30 -40.48 -40.19
C GLU A 672 -21.77 -40.65 -40.35
N THR A 673 -21.04 -40.55 -39.23
CA THR A 673 -20.09 -41.58 -38.72
C THR A 673 -19.82 -41.34 -37.21
N LYS A 674 -19.43 -42.41 -36.50
CA LYS A 674 -19.33 -42.66 -35.04
C LYS A 674 -17.89 -43.16 -34.74
N PRO A 675 -17.42 -43.34 -33.49
CA PRO A 675 -17.10 -42.38 -32.41
C PRO A 675 -15.61 -42.43 -31.96
N ALA A 676 -15.17 -41.48 -31.13
CA ALA A 676 -14.05 -41.70 -30.21
C ALA A 676 -14.23 -40.98 -28.85
N SER A 677 -14.28 -41.80 -27.80
CA SER A 677 -13.89 -41.68 -26.39
C SER A 677 -13.89 -40.33 -25.63
N GLY A 678 -14.82 -40.20 -24.67
CA GLY A 678 -14.46 -40.20 -23.24
C GLY A 678 -13.84 -38.95 -22.57
N SER A 679 -14.58 -37.83 -22.44
CA SER A 679 -14.37 -36.88 -21.33
C SER A 679 -15.71 -36.26 -20.90
N THR A 680 -16.05 -36.39 -19.61
CA THR A 680 -17.33 -36.00 -19.03
C THR A 680 -17.48 -34.48 -18.93
N VAL A 681 -17.88 -33.85 -20.04
CA VAL A 681 -18.39 -32.48 -20.07
C VAL A 681 -19.85 -32.50 -19.62
N LYS A 682 -20.20 -31.73 -18.58
CA LYS A 682 -21.60 -31.48 -18.19
C LYS A 682 -22.38 -30.95 -19.41
N LYS A 683 -23.22 -31.80 -20.00
CA LYS A 683 -24.01 -31.51 -21.19
C LYS A 683 -24.95 -30.32 -20.94
N THR A 684 -24.58 -29.15 -21.44
CA THR A 684 -25.40 -27.92 -21.38
C THR A 684 -26.68 -28.12 -22.19
N ILE A 685 -27.81 -28.33 -21.49
CA ILE A 685 -29.13 -28.47 -22.12
C ILE A 685 -29.56 -27.10 -22.63
N LYS A 686 -29.59 -26.91 -23.96
CA LYS A 686 -30.05 -25.66 -24.60
C LYS A 686 -31.57 -25.46 -24.45
N THR A 687 -31.99 -24.21 -24.32
CA THR A 687 -33.39 -23.78 -24.33
C THR A 687 -33.95 -23.87 -25.75
N LYS A 688 -34.95 -24.73 -25.94
CA LYS A 688 -35.70 -24.82 -27.19
C LYS A 688 -36.68 -23.66 -27.34
N SER A 689 -37.39 -23.32 -26.27
CA SER A 689 -38.43 -22.27 -26.28
C SER A 689 -38.53 -21.50 -24.96
N LEU A 690 -38.95 -20.23 -25.04
CA LEU A 690 -39.22 -19.36 -23.90
C LEU A 690 -40.69 -18.92 -23.95
N LYS A 691 -41.48 -19.33 -22.95
CA LYS A 691 -42.90 -18.96 -22.80
C LYS A 691 -43.06 -17.85 -21.75
N VAL A 692 -43.92 -16.88 -22.04
CA VAL A 692 -44.33 -15.82 -21.10
C VAL A 692 -45.85 -15.79 -21.02
N LYS A 693 -46.42 -15.64 -19.81
CA LYS A 693 -47.89 -15.72 -19.62
C LYS A 693 -48.66 -14.56 -20.26
N LYS A 694 -48.09 -13.36 -20.27
CA LYS A 694 -48.69 -12.16 -20.89
C LYS A 694 -47.65 -11.42 -21.72
N THR A 695 -48.03 -11.02 -22.94
CA THR A 695 -47.22 -10.21 -23.85
C THR A 695 -47.64 -8.74 -23.87
N LYS A 696 -48.74 -8.38 -23.20
CA LYS A 696 -49.21 -7.00 -22.98
C LYS A 696 -49.65 -6.84 -21.53
N VAL A 697 -49.21 -5.76 -20.87
CA VAL A 697 -49.55 -5.45 -19.48
C VAL A 697 -49.87 -3.96 -19.35
N THR A 698 -51.00 -3.62 -18.74
CA THR A 698 -51.37 -2.24 -18.41
C THR A 698 -51.31 -2.04 -16.90
N LEU A 699 -50.59 -1.02 -16.43
CA LEU A 699 -50.41 -0.72 -15.01
C LEU A 699 -50.71 0.75 -14.73
N LYS A 700 -51.27 1.05 -13.55
CA LYS A 700 -51.28 2.42 -13.02
C LYS A 700 -49.89 2.77 -12.49
N LYS A 701 -49.49 4.06 -12.53
CA LYS A 701 -48.23 4.54 -11.95
C LYS A 701 -48.03 3.99 -10.52
N GLY A 702 -46.82 3.53 -10.22
CA GLY A 702 -46.44 2.96 -8.91
C GLY A 702 -46.73 1.47 -8.74
N LYS A 703 -47.67 0.88 -9.50
CA LYS A 703 -47.99 -0.56 -9.39
C LYS A 703 -46.88 -1.44 -9.99
N LYS A 704 -46.80 -2.68 -9.49
CA LYS A 704 -45.81 -3.68 -9.87
C LYS A 704 -46.46 -4.88 -10.58
N TYR A 705 -45.72 -5.55 -11.45
CA TYR A 705 -46.16 -6.80 -12.11
C TYR A 705 -45.00 -7.79 -12.24
N LYS A 706 -45.18 -9.04 -11.79
CA LYS A 706 -44.19 -10.10 -11.92
C LYS A 706 -44.38 -10.85 -13.25
N ILE A 707 -43.33 -10.89 -14.06
CA ILE A 707 -43.31 -11.68 -15.30
C ILE A 707 -43.18 -13.16 -14.94
N GLN A 708 -44.12 -13.96 -15.43
CA GLN A 708 -44.06 -15.42 -15.36
C GLN A 708 -43.44 -15.94 -16.67
N ALA A 709 -42.13 -16.17 -16.66
CA ALA A 709 -41.37 -16.71 -17.79
C ALA A 709 -40.92 -18.14 -17.50
N LYS A 710 -41.12 -19.07 -18.45
CA LYS A 710 -40.71 -20.48 -18.37
C LYS A 710 -39.85 -20.86 -19.58
N LYS A 711 -38.68 -21.45 -19.34
CA LYS A 711 -37.82 -22.05 -20.36
C LYS A 711 -38.23 -23.51 -20.60
N ILE A 712 -38.16 -23.97 -21.85
CA ILE A 712 -38.49 -25.34 -22.26
C ILE A 712 -37.30 -25.93 -23.03
N PRO A 713 -36.79 -27.11 -22.63
CA PRO A 713 -37.16 -27.85 -21.42
C PRO A 713 -36.81 -27.06 -20.15
N ALA A 714 -37.50 -27.31 -19.04
CA ALA A 714 -37.24 -26.62 -17.77
C ALA A 714 -35.82 -26.90 -17.24
N SER A 715 -35.28 -28.07 -17.58
CA SER A 715 -33.90 -28.51 -17.30
C SER A 715 -32.82 -27.78 -18.10
N SER A 716 -33.18 -26.85 -19.00
CA SER A 716 -32.19 -26.00 -19.66
C SER A 716 -31.32 -25.27 -18.64
N THR A 717 -30.01 -25.19 -18.87
CA THR A 717 -29.08 -24.48 -17.98
C THR A 717 -29.07 -22.97 -18.22
N ALA A 718 -29.76 -22.47 -19.24
CA ALA A 718 -29.76 -21.05 -19.60
C ALA A 718 -30.45 -20.16 -18.55
N LYS A 719 -29.85 -18.98 -18.29
CA LYS A 719 -30.38 -17.97 -17.36
C LYS A 719 -31.41 -17.09 -18.06
N ILE A 720 -32.52 -16.77 -17.39
CA ILE A 720 -33.53 -15.82 -17.91
C ILE A 720 -33.17 -14.40 -17.43
N MET A 721 -33.11 -13.46 -18.37
CA MET A 721 -32.72 -12.08 -18.19
C MET A 721 -33.82 -11.13 -18.68
N TYR A 722 -33.89 -9.94 -18.09
CA TYR A 722 -34.93 -8.95 -18.36
C TYR A 722 -34.32 -7.58 -18.65
N ARG A 723 -34.84 -6.87 -19.66
CA ARG A 723 -34.43 -5.50 -20.00
C ARG A 723 -35.65 -4.64 -20.34
N SER A 724 -35.68 -3.40 -19.86
CA SER A 724 -36.66 -2.41 -20.30
C SER A 724 -36.09 -1.55 -21.43
N SER A 725 -36.89 -1.29 -22.46
CA SER A 725 -36.55 -0.37 -23.54
C SER A 725 -36.54 1.09 -23.09
N ASN A 726 -37.28 1.43 -22.03
CA ASN A 726 -37.27 2.77 -21.43
C ASN A 726 -37.48 2.68 -19.91
N LYS A 727 -36.37 2.76 -19.17
CA LYS A 727 -36.35 2.68 -17.70
C LYS A 727 -37.01 3.90 -17.03
N ARG A 728 -37.30 5.00 -17.75
CA ARG A 728 -38.05 6.16 -17.22
C ARG A 728 -39.56 5.88 -17.18
N ILE A 729 -40.08 5.02 -18.07
CA ILE A 729 -41.51 4.62 -18.12
C ILE A 729 -41.78 3.42 -17.21
N ALA A 730 -40.98 2.34 -17.32
CA ALA A 730 -41.05 1.21 -16.40
C ALA A 730 -39.68 0.53 -16.22
N LYS A 731 -39.33 0.17 -14.98
CA LYS A 731 -38.13 -0.61 -14.65
C LYS A 731 -38.49 -2.07 -14.45
N VAL A 732 -37.56 -2.98 -14.76
CA VAL A 732 -37.70 -4.42 -14.48
C VAL A 732 -36.50 -4.90 -13.67
N THR A 733 -36.73 -5.67 -12.61
CA THR A 733 -35.65 -6.23 -11.77
C THR A 733 -35.06 -7.50 -12.37
N LYS A 734 -33.90 -7.94 -11.86
CA LYS A 734 -33.27 -9.23 -12.24
C LYS A 734 -34.21 -10.43 -12.02
N LYS A 735 -35.12 -10.34 -11.03
CA LYS A 735 -36.16 -11.35 -10.76
C LYS A 735 -37.40 -11.20 -11.66
N GLY A 736 -37.43 -10.29 -12.65
CA GLY A 736 -38.57 -10.12 -13.56
C GLY A 736 -39.76 -9.36 -12.97
N VAL A 737 -39.56 -8.49 -11.98
CA VAL A 737 -40.64 -7.62 -11.44
C VAL A 737 -40.59 -6.26 -12.13
N ILE A 738 -41.66 -5.90 -12.84
CA ILE A 738 -41.86 -4.60 -13.47
C ILE A 738 -42.39 -3.62 -12.42
N LYS A 739 -41.86 -2.39 -12.36
CA LYS A 739 -42.41 -1.26 -11.60
C LYS A 739 -42.76 -0.13 -12.58
N ALA A 740 -44.03 0.29 -12.60
CA ALA A 740 -44.50 1.40 -13.44
C ALA A 740 -44.11 2.75 -12.82
N LEU A 741 -43.43 3.61 -13.59
CA LEU A 741 -42.85 4.86 -13.06
C LEU A 741 -43.49 6.13 -13.64
N LYS A 742 -43.72 6.18 -14.96
CA LYS A 742 -44.29 7.34 -15.64
C LYS A 742 -45.27 6.88 -16.72
N LYS A 743 -46.36 7.63 -16.93
CA LYS A 743 -47.34 7.40 -18.00
C LYS A 743 -46.62 7.30 -19.34
N GLY A 744 -46.95 6.29 -20.13
CA GLY A 744 -46.26 6.01 -21.40
C GLY A 744 -46.28 4.53 -21.78
N LYS A 745 -45.70 4.19 -22.94
CA LYS A 745 -45.57 2.82 -23.42
C LYS A 745 -44.08 2.44 -23.52
N CYS A 746 -43.70 1.26 -23.06
CA CYS A 746 -42.35 0.72 -23.25
C CYS A 746 -42.40 -0.80 -23.46
N LYS A 747 -41.30 -1.38 -23.95
CA LYS A 747 -41.16 -2.82 -24.19
C LYS A 747 -40.22 -3.42 -23.15
N ILE A 748 -40.64 -4.52 -22.51
CA ILE A 748 -39.77 -5.35 -21.66
C ILE A 748 -39.37 -6.59 -22.45
N THR A 749 -38.07 -6.77 -22.68
CA THR A 749 -37.51 -7.96 -23.33
C THR A 749 -37.13 -8.99 -22.28
N VAL A 750 -37.63 -10.20 -22.41
CA VAL A 750 -37.23 -11.40 -21.68
C VAL A 750 -36.34 -12.23 -22.59
N LYS A 751 -35.09 -12.48 -22.21
CA LYS A 751 -34.10 -13.20 -23.01
C LYS A 751 -33.46 -14.32 -22.20
N THR A 752 -33.17 -15.45 -22.82
CA THR A 752 -32.35 -16.53 -22.25
C THR A 752 -30.89 -16.37 -22.67
N SER A 753 -29.93 -16.79 -21.84
CA SER A 753 -28.50 -16.64 -22.12
C SER A 753 -28.04 -17.31 -23.42
N ASP A 754 -28.77 -18.32 -23.89
CA ASP A 754 -28.57 -19.02 -25.16
C ASP A 754 -29.41 -18.46 -26.33
N GLY A 755 -30.00 -17.28 -26.17
CA GLY A 755 -30.49 -16.46 -27.29
C GLY A 755 -32.01 -16.41 -27.50
N LYS A 756 -32.84 -17.23 -26.85
CA LYS A 756 -34.31 -17.15 -27.04
C LYS A 756 -34.88 -15.90 -26.40
N LYS A 757 -35.75 -15.17 -27.11
CA LYS A 757 -36.31 -13.87 -26.69
C LYS A 757 -37.84 -13.81 -26.80
N LYS A 758 -38.48 -13.08 -25.87
CA LYS A 758 -39.89 -12.66 -25.93
C LYS A 758 -40.01 -11.20 -25.48
N VAL A 759 -40.98 -10.48 -26.06
CA VAL A 759 -41.21 -9.06 -25.76
C VAL A 759 -42.58 -8.89 -25.11
N ILE A 760 -42.64 -8.08 -24.05
CA ILE A 760 -43.86 -7.70 -23.34
C ILE A 760 -44.05 -6.19 -23.49
N ILE A 761 -45.18 -5.77 -24.04
CA ILE A 761 -45.53 -4.35 -24.14
C ILE A 761 -46.17 -3.90 -22.82
N VAL A 762 -45.60 -2.87 -22.20
CA VAL A 762 -46.09 -2.28 -20.95
C VAL A 762 -46.68 -0.90 -21.24
N LYS A 763 -47.96 -0.70 -20.92
CA LYS A 763 -48.64 0.59 -20.95
C LYS A 763 -48.86 1.08 -19.52
N VAL A 764 -48.24 2.19 -19.15
CA VAL A 764 -48.50 2.86 -17.87
C VAL A 764 -49.57 3.90 -18.10
N LYS A 765 -50.70 3.77 -17.40
CA LYS A 765 -51.81 4.74 -17.38
C LYS A 765 -51.61 5.75 -16.27
#